data_AF-A0A932R618-F1
#
_entry.id   AF-A0A932R618-F1
#
_cell.length_a   1.000
_cell.length_b   1.000
_cell.length_c   1.000
_cell.angle_alpha   90.00
_cell.angle_beta   90.00
_cell.angle_gamma   90.00
#
_symmetry.space_group_name_H-M   'P 1'
#
loop_
_entity.id
_entity.type
_entity.pdbx_description
1 polymer ?
#
loop_
_entity_poly.entity_id
_entity_poly.type
_entity_poly.pdbx_seq_one_letter_code
_entity_poly.pdbx_strand_id
1 'polypeptide(L)'
;MQQMQMRIVGLSILLALAWLFPAIAWAHAFVTNTDPPQGAVLDAAPSALKITYSEAIEPKFSTFTLYDGQGNKLPDPTIEIQPDGVNVTLHLNLLDKGTYTLAWKAISRVDGHLTKGVYPFSIGVPGVAGSATSSDSPGSGQSINPVEAVVRWLEFLMIMVIVGGLFFSLLVLRSLKLTALEPHVQRLYRVALVLFIIGSLIDLLIQATTLSEASLLQILTQGTLIQLLLQTRYGVIWLMRMGFALLLGAWILRKKPQTAIDVILGSLILLSLSLSSHSAAVTGDVYLAIFSDWGHLMAASFWVGGLLQFAMLLFALRSMEKEEKTKTLASISHRFYQLAFISGLLLLLAGFHLTLIHIPNLGTELTTPYGEVYLIKHLLLLALVLVAAANLLFGWPRKSKTPLYILRLEALIAAAIVFCGGLLTLLPPAATGASTPIEQAQAAPPNSVLLVHPADKYIVALSVSPATVGLNAYDVLVTDADGKPVDNVQRLTLTFRYSDNTDIGDVSAITQPAGFGHYKTQGAFMTFPGQWEIAATLRFSGLADDITTALPIRLQGDSKVAAPPITPEQQADIDAGKIIYTNSCMGCHGVTGLGEGPAAASLSVPPANLQLHMQHHTDESLLDIIRMGKQPVMPPFGNVLSDAEIAQLIRYLRDLTKPQ
;
A
#
# COMPACT_ATOMS: atom_id res chain seq x y z
N MET A 1 45.61 20.28 13.07
CA MET A 1 45.03 19.03 13.64
C MET A 1 44.20 19.28 14.89
N GLN A 2 44.71 19.98 15.91
CA GLN A 2 43.98 20.28 17.16
C GLN A 2 42.65 21.05 16.96
N GLN A 3 42.61 22.04 16.06
CA GLN A 3 41.37 22.76 15.71
C GLN A 3 40.32 21.89 15.01
N MET A 4 40.74 20.80 14.35
CA MET A 4 39.83 19.87 13.66
C MET A 4 39.20 18.89 14.66
N GLN A 5 39.96 18.48 15.69
CA GLN A 5 39.48 17.63 16.78
C GLN A 5 38.47 18.35 17.69
N MET A 6 38.66 19.64 17.99
CA MET A 6 37.70 20.42 18.79
C MET A 6 36.36 20.67 18.06
N ARG A 7 36.37 20.76 16.72
CA ARG A 7 35.14 20.91 15.92
C ARG A 7 34.30 19.64 15.88
N ILE A 8 34.92 18.46 15.96
CA ILE A 8 34.24 17.16 16.00
C ILE A 8 33.51 16.97 17.34
N VAL A 9 34.12 17.39 18.45
CA VAL A 9 33.49 17.32 19.80
C VAL A 9 32.33 18.31 19.94
N GLY A 10 32.41 19.49 19.32
CA GLY A 10 31.30 20.45 19.29
C GLY A 10 30.09 19.95 18.51
N LEU A 11 30.30 19.16 17.45
CA LEU A 11 29.25 18.54 16.65
C LEU A 11 28.48 17.47 17.45
N SER A 12 29.18 16.73 18.33
CA SER A 12 28.59 15.72 19.22
C SER A 12 27.63 16.30 20.27
N ILE A 13 27.87 17.54 20.73
CA ILE A 13 27.04 18.22 21.73
C ILE A 13 25.80 18.84 21.09
N LEU A 14 25.91 19.34 19.85
CA LEU A 14 24.77 19.82 19.07
C LEU A 14 23.82 18.69 18.63
N LEU A 15 24.36 17.50 18.34
CA LEU A 15 23.61 16.27 18.05
C LEU A 15 22.71 15.81 19.23
N ALA A 16 23.09 16.14 20.47
CA ALA A 16 22.33 15.74 21.67
C ALA A 16 21.16 16.68 22.01
N LEU A 17 21.17 17.92 21.50
CA LEU A 17 20.19 18.96 21.86
C LEU A 17 19.04 19.11 20.85
N ALA A 18 19.11 18.47 19.68
CA ALA A 18 18.10 18.57 18.61
C ALA A 18 16.91 17.59 18.78
N TRP A 19 16.75 17.01 19.96
CA TRP A 19 15.79 15.95 20.30
C TRP A 19 14.37 16.43 20.61
N LEU A 20 13.91 17.53 20.01
CA LEU A 20 12.56 18.02 20.28
C LEU A 20 11.86 18.45 18.98
N PHE A 21 10.79 17.69 18.70
CA PHE A 21 9.68 17.88 17.77
C PHE A 21 9.70 17.01 16.50
N PRO A 22 8.89 15.93 16.46
CA PRO A 22 8.58 15.20 15.24
C PRO A 22 7.51 15.94 14.42
N ALA A 23 7.66 15.91 13.09
CA ALA A 23 6.59 16.15 12.14
C ALA A 23 6.43 14.88 11.29
N ILE A 24 5.18 14.50 10.99
CA ILE A 24 4.85 13.29 10.23
C ILE A 24 4.82 13.64 8.75
N ALA A 25 5.41 12.81 7.88
CA ALA A 25 5.27 12.93 6.44
C ALA A 25 4.84 11.60 5.81
N TRP A 26 3.97 11.69 4.81
CA TRP A 26 3.49 10.57 4.02
C TRP A 26 3.91 10.77 2.56
N ALA A 27 4.17 9.68 1.86
CA ALA A 27 4.33 9.65 0.41
C ALA A 27 3.49 8.48 -0.12
N HIS A 28 2.93 8.63 -1.32
CA HIS A 28 1.78 7.90 -1.87
C HIS A 28 0.44 8.30 -1.23
N ALA A 29 -0.63 8.24 -2.04
CA ALA A 29 -2.00 8.57 -1.66
C ALA A 29 -2.72 7.39 -1.00
N PHE A 30 -2.34 7.06 0.23
CA PHE A 30 -3.04 6.08 1.06
C PHE A 30 -4.30 6.64 1.68
N VAL A 31 -5.28 5.77 1.97
CA VAL A 31 -6.46 6.17 2.72
C VAL A 31 -6.11 6.25 4.20
N THR A 32 -6.38 7.42 4.79
CA THR A 32 -6.01 7.70 6.18
C THR A 32 -7.23 7.74 7.08
N ASN A 33 -8.35 8.22 6.52
CA ASN A 33 -9.64 8.28 7.18
C ASN A 33 -10.79 8.11 6.18
N THR A 34 -11.89 7.51 6.64
CA THR A 34 -13.13 7.39 5.88
C THR A 34 -14.33 7.76 6.75
N ASP A 35 -15.35 8.37 6.14
CA ASP A 35 -16.65 8.62 6.76
C ASP A 35 -17.76 8.18 5.80
N PRO A 36 -18.56 7.15 6.13
CA PRO A 36 -18.49 6.30 7.33
C PRO A 36 -17.18 5.49 7.52
N PRO A 37 -16.93 4.86 8.68
CA PRO A 37 -15.80 3.95 8.83
C PRO A 37 -15.86 2.78 7.83
N GLN A 38 -14.70 2.25 7.41
CA GLN A 38 -14.67 1.05 6.57
C GLN A 38 -15.30 -0.14 7.31
N GLY A 39 -16.06 -0.97 6.60
CA GLY A 39 -16.80 -2.09 7.16
C GLY A 39 -18.03 -1.68 8.01
N ALA A 40 -18.39 -0.39 8.04
CA ALA A 40 -19.53 0.09 8.82
C ALA A 40 -20.86 -0.52 8.34
N VAL A 41 -21.75 -0.74 9.31
CA VAL A 41 -23.14 -1.11 9.10
C VAL A 41 -24.00 0.11 9.40
N LEU A 42 -24.72 0.59 8.41
CA LEU A 42 -25.47 1.85 8.44
C LEU A 42 -26.97 1.56 8.50
N ASP A 43 -27.71 2.34 9.29
CA ASP A 43 -29.17 2.18 9.39
C ASP A 43 -29.89 2.67 8.11
N ALA A 44 -29.30 3.66 7.44
CA ALA A 44 -29.82 4.27 6.22
C ALA A 44 -28.70 4.45 5.19
N ALA A 45 -29.07 4.51 3.91
CA ALA A 45 -28.12 4.75 2.83
C ALA A 45 -27.44 6.12 3.01
N PRO A 46 -26.10 6.18 3.01
CA PRO A 46 -25.39 7.45 3.10
C PRO A 46 -25.56 8.21 1.78
N SER A 47 -25.78 9.53 1.86
CA SER A 47 -25.82 10.38 0.66
C SER A 47 -24.45 10.56 0.02
N ALA A 48 -23.37 10.37 0.79
CA ALA A 48 -22.01 10.43 0.29
C ALA A 48 -21.05 9.57 1.14
N LEU A 49 -19.96 9.14 0.51
CA LEU A 49 -18.77 8.60 1.18
C LEU A 49 -17.67 9.66 1.15
N LYS A 50 -17.02 9.90 2.28
CA LYS A 50 -15.86 10.78 2.35
C LYS A 50 -14.61 9.95 2.59
N ILE A 51 -13.58 10.25 1.82
CA ILE A 51 -12.28 9.60 1.89
C ILE A 51 -11.22 10.70 2.02
N THR A 52 -10.41 10.59 3.06
CA THR A 52 -9.25 11.47 3.27
C THR A 52 -8.00 10.67 2.93
N TYR A 53 -7.26 11.17 1.95
CA TYR A 53 -5.98 10.59 1.55
C TYR A 53 -4.84 11.16 2.39
N SER A 54 -3.68 10.53 2.33
CA SER A 54 -2.45 11.06 2.90
C SER A 54 -1.88 12.24 2.12
N GLU A 55 -2.24 12.36 0.85
CA GLU A 55 -1.82 13.44 -0.03
C GLU A 55 -2.83 13.67 -1.16
N ALA A 56 -2.60 14.72 -1.94
CA ALA A 56 -3.53 15.14 -2.98
C ALA A 56 -3.57 14.15 -4.15
N ILE A 57 -4.77 13.78 -4.62
CA ILE A 57 -4.95 12.83 -5.73
C ILE A 57 -5.23 13.52 -7.08
N GLU A 58 -4.75 12.96 -8.19
CA GLU A 58 -5.03 13.38 -9.57
C GLU A 58 -6.44 12.92 -10.00
N PRO A 59 -7.44 13.82 -10.12
CA PRO A 59 -8.84 13.46 -10.31
C PRO A 59 -9.11 12.64 -11.57
N LYS A 60 -8.42 12.97 -12.68
CA LYS A 60 -8.68 12.40 -14.01
C LYS A 60 -8.18 10.98 -14.19
N PHE A 61 -7.23 10.58 -13.36
CA PHE A 61 -6.64 9.25 -13.43
C PHE A 61 -7.03 8.39 -12.23
N SER A 62 -7.63 8.98 -11.19
CA SER A 62 -8.17 8.23 -10.06
C SER A 62 -9.58 7.72 -10.39
N THR A 63 -9.88 6.47 -10.01
CA THR A 63 -11.17 5.82 -10.29
C THR A 63 -11.83 5.33 -9.01
N PHE A 64 -13.16 5.35 -9.02
CA PHE A 64 -14.02 4.94 -7.92
C PHE A 64 -15.15 4.11 -8.52
N THR A 65 -15.17 2.82 -8.24
CA THR A 65 -16.17 1.91 -8.78
C THR A 65 -16.91 1.24 -7.65
N LEU A 66 -18.23 1.41 -7.64
CA LEU A 66 -19.10 0.85 -6.62
C LEU A 66 -19.67 -0.49 -7.10
N TYR A 67 -19.66 -1.49 -6.23
CA TYR A 67 -20.23 -2.81 -6.45
C TYR A 67 -21.28 -3.12 -5.39
N ASP A 68 -22.30 -3.88 -5.78
CA ASP A 68 -23.27 -4.50 -4.86
C ASP A 68 -22.75 -5.82 -4.28
N GLY A 69 -23.51 -6.40 -3.33
CA GLY A 69 -23.19 -7.67 -2.68
C GLY A 69 -23.27 -8.90 -3.59
N GLN A 70 -23.65 -8.73 -4.86
CA GLN A 70 -23.65 -9.77 -5.88
C GLN A 70 -22.45 -9.62 -6.84
N GLY A 71 -21.63 -8.58 -6.66
CA GLY A 71 -20.48 -8.28 -7.53
C GLY A 71 -20.86 -7.51 -8.80
N ASN A 72 -22.10 -7.02 -8.93
CA ASN A 72 -22.49 -6.20 -10.06
C ASN A 72 -21.95 -4.78 -9.86
N LYS A 73 -21.38 -4.21 -10.93
CA LYS A 73 -20.99 -2.80 -10.96
C LYS A 73 -22.25 -1.93 -10.94
N LEU A 74 -22.32 -1.02 -9.99
CA LEU A 74 -23.33 0.03 -9.89
C LEU A 74 -22.90 1.29 -10.66
N PRO A 75 -23.82 2.23 -10.92
CA PRO A 75 -23.46 3.52 -11.53
C PRO A 75 -22.37 4.23 -10.73
N ASP A 76 -21.38 4.78 -11.45
CA ASP A 76 -20.24 5.44 -10.81
C ASP A 76 -20.72 6.67 -10.00
N PRO A 77 -20.17 6.88 -8.79
CA PRO A 77 -20.55 8.01 -7.95
C PRO A 77 -20.13 9.35 -8.57
N THR A 78 -20.83 10.43 -8.21
CA THR A 78 -20.39 11.77 -8.59
C THR A 78 -19.27 12.21 -7.65
N ILE A 79 -18.10 12.52 -8.21
CA ILE A 79 -16.89 12.80 -7.44
C ILE A 79 -16.73 14.32 -7.24
N GLU A 80 -16.62 14.74 -5.98
CA GLU A 80 -16.25 16.09 -5.59
C GLU A 80 -14.91 16.04 -4.84
N ILE A 81 -13.90 16.71 -5.37
CA ILE A 81 -12.56 16.76 -4.77
C ILE A 81 -12.33 18.18 -4.28
N GLN A 82 -12.00 18.32 -2.99
CA GLN A 82 -11.71 19.62 -2.41
C GLN A 82 -10.46 20.26 -3.05
N PRO A 83 -10.29 21.59 -2.96
CA PRO A 83 -9.14 22.28 -3.57
C PRO A 83 -7.78 21.75 -3.09
N ASP A 84 -7.71 21.25 -1.85
CA ASP A 84 -6.52 20.61 -1.27
C ASP A 84 -6.12 19.33 -2.02
N GLY A 85 -7.08 18.68 -2.68
CA GLY A 85 -6.92 17.40 -3.36
C GLY A 85 -6.87 16.17 -2.46
N VAL A 86 -6.90 16.37 -1.15
CA VAL A 86 -6.71 15.34 -0.13
C VAL A 86 -8.06 14.77 0.31
N ASN A 87 -9.08 15.63 0.37
CA ASN A 87 -10.42 15.26 0.79
C ASN A 87 -11.32 15.03 -0.43
N VAL A 88 -11.85 13.81 -0.54
CA VAL A 88 -12.71 13.38 -1.65
C VAL A 88 -14.08 13.00 -1.10
N THR A 89 -15.13 13.56 -1.70
CA THR A 89 -16.52 13.23 -1.42
C THR A 89 -17.11 12.53 -2.63
N LEU A 90 -17.64 11.33 -2.43
CA LEU A 90 -18.31 10.54 -3.45
C LEU A 90 -19.80 10.57 -3.18
N HIS A 91 -20.53 11.37 -3.95
CA HIS A 91 -21.98 11.46 -3.85
C HIS A 91 -22.61 10.21 -4.47
N LEU A 92 -23.36 9.48 -3.65
CA LEU A 92 -23.96 8.21 -4.03
C LEU A 92 -25.38 8.43 -4.56
N ASN A 93 -25.76 7.61 -5.53
CA ASN A 93 -27.17 7.43 -5.86
C ASN A 93 -27.89 6.70 -4.72
N LEU A 94 -29.24 6.74 -4.72
CA LEU A 94 -30.01 6.00 -3.73
C LEU A 94 -29.64 4.51 -3.77
N LEU A 95 -29.19 3.99 -2.63
CA LEU A 95 -28.84 2.59 -2.45
C LEU A 95 -29.92 1.88 -1.65
N ASP A 96 -30.23 0.65 -2.06
CA ASP A 96 -31.10 -0.24 -1.30
C ASP A 96 -30.39 -0.80 -0.06
N LYS A 97 -31.11 -1.60 0.72
CA LYS A 97 -30.50 -2.36 1.81
C LYS A 97 -29.63 -3.47 1.22
N GLY A 98 -28.41 -3.62 1.73
CA GLY A 98 -27.45 -4.60 1.22
C GLY A 98 -26.02 -4.31 1.64
N THR A 99 -25.09 -5.12 1.14
CA THR A 99 -23.65 -4.92 1.30
C THR A 99 -23.08 -4.31 0.02
N TYR A 100 -22.13 -3.40 0.17
CA TYR A 100 -21.53 -2.65 -0.93
C TYR A 100 -20.02 -2.61 -0.79
N THR A 101 -19.33 -2.42 -1.91
CA THR A 101 -17.88 -2.22 -1.93
C THR A 101 -17.51 -1.17 -2.95
N LEU A 102 -16.84 -0.14 -2.46
CA LEU A 102 -16.20 0.84 -3.30
C LEU A 102 -14.75 0.43 -3.55
N ALA A 103 -14.44 -0.03 -4.75
CA ALA A 103 -13.06 -0.18 -5.20
C ALA A 103 -12.52 1.19 -5.64
N TRP A 104 -11.36 1.59 -5.14
CA TRP A 104 -10.73 2.85 -5.48
C TRP A 104 -9.31 2.64 -6.00
N LYS A 105 -8.94 3.47 -6.98
CA LYS A 105 -7.59 3.63 -7.50
C LYS A 105 -7.25 5.11 -7.41
N ALA A 106 -6.21 5.47 -6.68
CA ALA A 106 -5.82 6.85 -6.45
C ALA A 106 -4.38 7.08 -6.91
N ILE A 107 -4.18 8.18 -7.65
CA ILE A 107 -2.86 8.58 -8.13
C ILE A 107 -2.45 9.85 -7.44
N SER A 108 -1.26 9.87 -6.86
CA SER A 108 -0.70 11.06 -6.24
C SER A 108 -0.45 12.18 -7.25
N ARG A 109 -0.83 13.42 -6.92
CA ARG A 109 -0.38 14.63 -7.66
C ARG A 109 1.10 14.92 -7.45
N VAL A 110 1.71 14.32 -6.44
CA VAL A 110 3.05 14.69 -6.00
C VAL A 110 4.08 13.76 -6.61
N ASP A 111 3.99 12.47 -6.31
CA ASP A 111 4.96 11.47 -6.74
C ASP A 111 4.50 10.70 -7.98
N GLY A 112 3.22 10.80 -8.36
CA GLY A 112 2.65 10.13 -9.53
C GLY A 112 2.36 8.64 -9.33
N HIS A 113 2.58 8.07 -8.15
CA HIS A 113 2.37 6.64 -7.93
C HIS A 113 0.88 6.29 -7.79
N LEU A 114 0.54 5.09 -8.28
CA LEU A 114 -0.78 4.49 -8.17
C LEU A 114 -0.88 3.71 -6.84
N THR A 115 -1.94 3.98 -6.11
CA THR A 115 -2.41 3.21 -4.95
C THR A 115 -3.81 2.68 -5.24
N LYS A 116 -4.17 1.53 -4.66
CA LYS A 116 -5.50 0.93 -4.81
C LYS A 116 -5.94 0.28 -3.51
N GLY A 117 -7.24 0.18 -3.32
CA GLY A 117 -7.84 -0.52 -2.20
C GLY A 117 -9.35 -0.59 -2.33
N VAL A 118 -9.99 -1.14 -1.31
CA VAL A 118 -11.45 -1.17 -1.22
C VAL A 118 -11.96 -0.50 0.05
N TYR A 119 -13.21 -0.05 -0.03
CA TYR A 119 -13.96 0.48 1.08
C TYR A 119 -15.32 -0.25 1.12
N PRO A 120 -15.43 -1.30 1.95
CA PRO A 120 -16.69 -2.02 2.13
C PRO A 120 -17.61 -1.31 3.14
N PHE A 121 -18.93 -1.43 2.98
CA PHE A 121 -19.94 -0.99 3.95
C PHE A 121 -21.26 -1.75 3.74
N SER A 122 -22.20 -1.65 4.67
CA SER A 122 -23.53 -2.29 4.57
C SER A 122 -24.65 -1.35 5.02
N ILE A 123 -25.86 -1.52 4.49
CA ILE A 123 -27.06 -0.71 4.79
C ILE A 123 -28.19 -1.63 5.26
N GLY A 124 -28.69 -1.45 6.48
CA GLY A 124 -29.91 -2.07 6.99
C GLY A 124 -29.88 -3.60 7.12
N VAL A 125 -28.69 -4.22 7.16
CA VAL A 125 -28.47 -5.64 7.41
C VAL A 125 -27.89 -5.81 8.83
N PRO A 126 -28.50 -6.58 9.75
CA PRO A 126 -28.10 -6.56 11.16
C PRO A 126 -26.70 -7.10 11.41
N GLY A 127 -25.92 -6.33 12.16
CA GLY A 127 -24.93 -6.83 13.11
C GLY A 127 -24.05 -5.71 13.66
N VAL A 128 -23.62 -5.90 14.91
CA VAL A 128 -23.06 -4.87 15.79
C VAL A 128 -21.91 -4.12 15.11
N ALA A 129 -21.98 -2.78 15.13
CA ALA A 129 -20.96 -1.89 14.59
C ALA A 129 -19.55 -2.30 15.04
N GLY A 130 -18.71 -2.72 14.09
CA GLY A 130 -17.28 -2.90 14.32
C GLY A 130 -16.54 -1.59 14.10
N SER A 131 -15.80 -1.13 15.11
CA SER A 131 -14.83 -0.05 14.93
C SER A 131 -13.64 -0.58 14.13
N ALA A 132 -13.65 -0.40 12.81
CA ALA A 132 -12.46 -0.59 11.99
C ALA A 132 -11.51 0.60 12.22
N THR A 133 -10.31 0.33 12.71
CA THR A 133 -9.20 1.27 12.62
C THR A 133 -8.50 1.11 11.28
N SER A 134 -8.26 2.22 10.60
CA SER A 134 -7.46 2.28 9.38
C SER A 134 -6.06 1.73 9.63
N SER A 135 -5.75 0.63 8.96
CA SER A 135 -4.38 0.38 8.54
C SER A 135 -4.43 -0.27 7.17
N ASP A 136 -4.43 0.57 6.13
CA ASP A 136 -3.57 0.24 5.00
C ASP A 136 -2.18 0.08 5.60
N SER A 137 -1.75 -1.17 5.82
CA SER A 137 -0.37 -1.44 6.20
C SER A 137 0.45 -1.06 4.97
N PRO A 138 1.29 -0.01 5.00
CA PRO A 138 2.09 0.37 3.85
C PRO A 138 3.13 -0.73 3.67
N GLY A 139 2.88 -1.69 2.77
CA GLY A 139 3.84 -2.75 2.49
C GLY A 139 3.31 -4.08 1.99
N SER A 140 2.04 -4.44 2.18
CA SER A 140 1.57 -5.79 1.80
C SER A 140 0.99 -5.85 0.38
N GLY A 141 1.80 -5.54 -0.65
CA GLY A 141 1.40 -5.85 -2.03
C GLY A 141 2.05 -5.07 -3.19
N GLN A 142 2.75 -3.95 -2.95
CA GLN A 142 3.47 -3.26 -4.02
C GLN A 142 4.81 -3.95 -4.28
N SER A 143 4.86 -4.82 -5.29
CA SER A 143 6.11 -5.36 -5.82
C SER A 143 6.89 -4.25 -6.54
N ILE A 144 8.09 -3.92 -6.08
CA ILE A 144 9.00 -3.01 -6.80
C ILE A 144 9.26 -3.58 -8.19
N ASN A 145 8.98 -2.80 -9.25
CA ASN A 145 9.36 -3.19 -10.59
C ASN A 145 10.91 -3.12 -10.72
N PRO A 146 11.60 -4.24 -10.97
CA PRO A 146 13.07 -4.25 -11.02
C PRO A 146 13.62 -3.38 -12.17
N VAL A 147 12.86 -3.24 -13.27
CA VAL A 147 13.25 -2.36 -14.38
C VAL A 147 13.20 -0.91 -13.94
N GLU A 148 12.14 -0.51 -13.24
CA GLU A 148 11.96 0.83 -12.70
C GLU A 148 13.07 1.17 -11.70
N ALA A 149 13.39 0.26 -10.78
CA ALA A 149 14.50 0.43 -9.84
C ALA A 149 15.85 0.66 -10.53
N VAL A 150 16.15 -0.11 -11.59
CA VAL A 150 17.39 0.05 -12.36
C VAL A 150 17.39 1.36 -13.13
N VAL A 151 16.29 1.72 -13.80
CA VAL A 151 16.15 2.98 -14.54
C VAL A 151 16.36 4.15 -13.60
N ARG A 152 15.67 4.17 -12.46
CA ARG A 152 15.75 5.22 -11.44
C ARG A 152 17.18 5.39 -10.91
N TRP A 153 17.85 4.28 -10.62
CA TRP A 153 19.27 4.29 -10.22
C TRP A 153 20.16 4.91 -11.29
N LEU A 154 19.97 4.51 -12.55
CA LEU A 154 20.75 4.99 -13.68
C LEU A 154 20.54 6.48 -13.92
N GLU A 155 19.29 6.96 -13.82
CA GLU A 155 18.96 8.38 -13.91
C GLU A 155 19.69 9.21 -12.87
N PHE A 156 19.57 8.86 -11.58
CA PHE A 156 20.24 9.56 -10.49
C PHE A 156 21.77 9.54 -10.67
N LEU A 157 22.34 8.38 -11.01
CA LEU A 157 23.77 8.25 -11.21
C LEU A 157 24.27 9.13 -12.37
N MET A 158 23.58 9.12 -13.52
CA MET A 158 24.01 9.89 -14.69
C MET A 158 23.90 11.39 -14.46
N ILE A 159 22.82 11.89 -13.85
CA ILE A 159 22.71 13.32 -13.56
C ILE A 159 23.72 13.77 -12.50
N MET A 160 24.00 12.95 -11.48
CA MET A 160 25.03 13.23 -10.48
C MET A 160 26.43 13.32 -11.10
N VAL A 161 26.74 12.45 -12.07
CA VAL A 161 28.00 12.52 -12.84
C VAL A 161 28.10 13.82 -13.63
N ILE A 162 27.04 14.23 -14.31
CA ILE A 162 27.02 15.48 -15.09
C ILE A 162 27.16 16.69 -14.16
N VAL A 163 26.25 16.84 -13.20
CA VAL A 163 26.19 18.04 -12.34
C VAL A 163 27.43 18.15 -11.46
N GLY A 164 27.87 17.05 -10.86
CA GLY A 164 29.11 17.01 -10.09
C GLY A 164 30.33 17.39 -10.91
N GLY A 165 30.40 16.91 -12.15
CA GLY A 165 31.48 17.27 -13.05
C GLY A 165 31.43 18.73 -13.47
N LEU A 166 30.25 19.30 -13.71
CA LEU A 166 30.10 20.73 -14.02
C LEU A 166 30.58 21.61 -12.85
N PHE A 167 30.23 21.26 -11.62
CA PHE A 167 30.76 21.93 -10.42
C PHE A 167 32.27 21.78 -10.30
N PHE A 168 32.81 20.58 -10.51
CA PHE A 168 34.25 20.34 -10.44
C PHE A 168 35.00 21.17 -11.49
N SER A 169 34.53 21.18 -12.73
CA SER A 169 35.07 22.01 -13.79
C SER A 169 35.06 23.50 -13.45
N LEU A 170 33.92 24.02 -12.97
CA LEU A 170 33.74 25.46 -12.73
C LEU A 170 34.43 25.95 -11.45
N LEU A 171 34.46 25.15 -10.39
CA LEU A 171 34.94 25.56 -9.07
C LEU A 171 36.37 25.07 -8.79
N VAL A 172 36.78 23.94 -9.36
CA VAL A 172 38.12 23.36 -9.12
C VAL A 172 39.06 23.65 -10.29
N LEU A 173 38.65 23.34 -11.52
CA LEU A 173 39.53 23.43 -12.71
C LEU A 173 39.61 24.83 -13.35
N ARG A 174 38.84 25.82 -12.89
CA ARG A 174 38.71 27.16 -13.50
C ARG A 174 40.02 27.84 -13.92
N SER A 175 41.12 27.58 -13.21
CA SER A 175 42.44 28.18 -13.47
C SER A 175 43.44 27.26 -14.18
N LEU A 176 43.07 26.03 -14.54
CA LEU A 176 43.94 25.05 -15.20
C LEU A 176 43.36 24.66 -16.57
N LYS A 177 44.13 24.93 -17.64
CA LYS A 177 43.82 24.49 -18.99
C LYS A 177 44.38 23.08 -19.22
N LEU A 178 43.60 22.05 -18.89
CA LEU A 178 43.93 20.65 -19.16
C LEU A 178 43.27 20.18 -20.45
N THR A 179 43.76 20.68 -21.59
CA THR A 179 43.22 20.39 -22.93
C THR A 179 43.18 18.90 -23.26
N ALA A 180 44.09 18.10 -22.69
CA ALA A 180 44.12 16.65 -22.86
C ALA A 180 42.91 15.92 -22.22
N LEU A 181 42.30 16.50 -21.18
CA LEU A 181 41.17 15.90 -20.45
C LEU A 181 39.82 16.22 -21.10
N GLU A 182 39.74 17.34 -21.83
CA GLU A 182 38.50 17.87 -22.40
C GLU A 182 37.74 16.86 -23.28
N PRO A 183 38.37 16.11 -24.22
CA PRO A 183 37.64 15.18 -25.08
C PRO A 183 36.98 14.03 -24.30
N HIS A 184 37.66 13.56 -23.24
CA HIS A 184 37.19 12.46 -22.40
C HIS A 184 36.02 12.91 -21.51
N VAL A 185 36.13 14.09 -20.90
CA VAL A 185 35.05 14.68 -20.09
C VAL A 185 33.83 15.00 -20.95
N GLN A 186 34.04 15.58 -22.14
CA GLN A 186 32.94 15.86 -23.07
C GLN A 186 32.26 14.58 -23.59
N ARG A 187 33.02 13.50 -23.82
CA ARG A 187 32.45 12.19 -24.16
C ARG A 187 31.63 11.63 -23.00
N LEU A 188 32.15 11.71 -21.77
CA LEU A 188 31.44 11.26 -20.56
C LEU A 188 30.11 12.00 -20.40
N TYR A 189 30.10 13.34 -20.52
CA TYR A 189 28.88 14.13 -20.36
C TYR A 189 27.86 13.83 -21.45
N ARG A 190 28.27 13.61 -22.71
CA ARG A 190 27.35 13.21 -23.78
C ARG A 190 26.73 11.84 -23.51
N VAL A 191 27.53 10.84 -23.11
CA VAL A 191 27.02 9.50 -22.80
C VAL A 191 26.08 9.54 -21.61
N ALA A 192 26.48 10.21 -20.52
CA ALA A 192 25.64 10.36 -19.33
C ALA A 192 24.32 11.08 -19.65
N LEU A 193 24.35 12.13 -20.47
CA LEU A 193 23.13 12.86 -20.84
C LEU A 193 22.19 12.01 -21.70
N VAL A 194 22.72 11.26 -22.66
CA VAL A 194 21.92 10.34 -23.48
C VAL A 194 21.29 9.25 -22.61
N LEU A 195 22.06 8.64 -21.71
CA LEU A 195 21.55 7.61 -20.79
C LEU A 195 20.51 8.18 -19.83
N PHE A 196 20.70 9.41 -19.33
CA PHE A 196 19.70 10.11 -18.51
C PHE A 196 18.39 10.33 -19.28
N ILE A 197 18.46 10.86 -20.52
CA ILE A 197 17.26 11.10 -21.34
C ILE A 197 16.54 9.78 -21.67
N ILE A 198 17.28 8.72 -22.04
CA ILE A 198 16.69 7.41 -22.30
C ILE A 198 16.03 6.86 -21.04
N GLY A 199 16.70 6.96 -19.88
CA GLY A 199 16.13 6.57 -18.59
C GLY A 199 14.81 7.30 -18.31
N SER A 200 14.78 8.62 -18.48
CA SER A 200 13.57 9.43 -18.25
C SER A 200 12.44 9.15 -19.23
N LEU A 201 12.74 8.72 -20.45
CA LEU A 201 11.73 8.26 -21.39
C LEU A 201 11.15 6.91 -20.99
N ILE A 202 11.99 5.98 -20.50
CA ILE A 202 11.52 4.69 -20.00
C ILE A 202 10.68 4.88 -18.74
N ASP A 203 11.11 5.74 -17.80
CA ASP A 203 10.36 6.10 -16.59
C ASP A 203 8.97 6.65 -16.94
N LEU A 204 8.89 7.57 -17.92
CA LEU A 204 7.61 8.10 -18.40
C LEU A 204 6.70 7.00 -18.97
N LEU A 205 7.26 6.02 -19.70
CA LEU A 205 6.49 4.92 -20.27
C LEU A 205 6.00 3.96 -19.17
N ILE A 206 6.86 3.61 -18.21
CA ILE A 206 6.47 2.82 -17.03
C ILE A 206 5.33 3.54 -16.30
N GLN A 207 5.50 4.83 -16.02
CA GLN A 207 4.48 5.66 -15.40
C GLN A 207 3.18 5.67 -16.21
N ALA A 208 3.23 5.80 -17.54
CA ALA A 208 2.02 5.73 -18.36
C ALA A 208 1.33 4.36 -18.30
N THR A 209 2.09 3.26 -18.27
CA THR A 209 1.54 1.91 -18.13
C THR A 209 0.91 1.68 -16.76
N THR A 210 1.52 2.18 -15.69
CA THR A 210 0.97 2.02 -14.33
C THR A 210 -0.31 2.83 -14.17
N LEU A 211 -0.38 4.04 -14.74
CA LEU A 211 -1.54 4.92 -14.61
C LEU A 211 -2.76 4.49 -15.44
N SER A 212 -2.52 3.92 -16.63
CA SER A 212 -3.61 3.58 -17.54
C SER A 212 -4.00 2.11 -17.51
N GLU A 213 -3.19 1.27 -16.85
CA GLU A 213 -3.27 -0.21 -16.92
C GLU A 213 -3.34 -0.73 -18.37
N ALA A 214 -2.93 0.09 -19.33
CA ALA A 214 -3.04 -0.17 -20.75
C ALA A 214 -1.70 -0.69 -21.28
N SER A 215 -1.79 -1.46 -22.36
CA SER A 215 -0.60 -1.89 -23.09
C SER A 215 0.14 -0.69 -23.68
N LEU A 216 1.46 -0.83 -23.86
CA LEU A 216 2.31 0.17 -24.53
C LEU A 216 1.74 0.65 -25.87
N LEU A 217 1.14 -0.26 -26.65
CA LEU A 217 0.52 0.08 -27.93
C LEU A 217 -0.71 0.97 -27.77
N GLN A 218 -1.54 0.71 -26.75
CA GLN A 218 -2.73 1.52 -26.46
C GLN A 218 -2.33 2.92 -25.99
N ILE A 219 -1.30 3.03 -25.14
CA ILE A 219 -0.80 4.33 -24.66
C ILE A 219 -0.32 5.22 -25.80
N LEU A 220 0.39 4.65 -26.77
CA LEU A 220 0.92 5.38 -27.93
C LEU A 220 -0.18 5.80 -28.91
N THR A 221 -1.31 5.09 -28.95
CA THR A 221 -2.37 5.31 -29.94
C THR A 221 -3.57 6.11 -29.41
N GLN A 222 -3.86 6.04 -28.11
CA GLN A 222 -5.05 6.64 -27.49
C GLN A 222 -4.82 8.04 -26.91
N GLY A 223 -3.63 8.63 -27.11
CA GLY A 223 -3.32 9.97 -26.59
C GLY A 223 -3.12 10.04 -25.08
N THR A 224 -3.08 8.90 -24.38
CA THR A 224 -2.81 8.81 -22.92
C THR A 224 -1.53 9.52 -22.54
N LEU A 225 -0.48 9.41 -23.36
CA LEU A 225 0.80 10.08 -23.13
C LEU A 225 0.66 11.62 -23.15
N ILE A 226 -0.18 12.15 -24.03
CA ILE A 226 -0.44 13.60 -24.13
C ILE A 226 -1.21 14.07 -22.88
N GLN A 227 -2.19 13.29 -22.44
CA GLN A 227 -2.94 13.59 -21.22
C GLN A 227 -2.02 13.55 -19.99
N LEU A 228 -1.17 12.53 -19.87
CA LEU A 228 -0.18 12.44 -18.80
C LEU A 228 0.74 13.67 -18.80
N LEU A 229 1.33 14.01 -19.95
CA LEU A 229 2.31 15.09 -20.06
C LEU A 229 1.72 16.48 -19.80
N LEU A 230 0.49 16.75 -20.29
CA LEU A 230 -0.08 18.10 -20.27
C LEU A 230 -1.11 18.34 -19.17
N GLN A 231 -1.67 17.28 -18.58
CA GLN A 231 -2.78 17.38 -17.63
C GLN A 231 -2.45 16.84 -16.23
N THR A 232 -1.22 16.39 -15.99
CA THR A 232 -0.76 16.01 -14.65
C THR A 232 0.40 16.89 -14.20
N ARG A 233 0.55 17.08 -12.89
CA ARG A 233 1.70 17.80 -12.34
C ARG A 233 3.01 17.06 -12.66
N TYR A 234 3.03 15.73 -12.56
CA TYR A 234 4.18 14.90 -12.91
C TYR A 234 4.66 15.17 -14.34
N GLY A 235 3.73 15.16 -15.31
CA GLY A 235 4.03 15.38 -16.72
C GLY A 235 4.63 16.75 -17.02
N VAL A 236 4.11 17.79 -16.37
CA VAL A 236 4.63 19.16 -16.52
C VAL A 236 6.04 19.29 -15.96
N ILE A 237 6.31 18.72 -14.77
CA ILE A 237 7.67 18.70 -14.19
C ILE A 237 8.63 17.90 -15.08
N TRP A 238 8.17 16.77 -15.61
CA TRP A 238 8.92 15.95 -16.57
C TRP A 238 9.30 16.74 -17.82
N LEU A 239 8.36 17.50 -18.40
CA LEU A 239 8.63 18.37 -19.57
C LEU A 239 9.65 19.46 -19.27
N MET A 240 9.57 20.10 -18.09
CA MET A 240 10.58 21.08 -17.68
C MET A 240 11.96 20.44 -17.57
N ARG A 241 12.04 19.27 -16.91
CA ARG A 241 13.27 18.48 -16.76
C ARG A 241 13.92 18.17 -18.11
N MET A 242 13.12 17.72 -19.08
CA MET A 242 13.59 17.44 -20.43
C MET A 242 13.99 18.71 -21.18
N GLY A 243 13.26 19.81 -21.03
CA GLY A 243 13.65 21.11 -21.56
C GLY A 243 15.03 21.56 -21.09
N PHE A 244 15.30 21.47 -19.78
CA PHE A 244 16.62 21.77 -19.22
C PHE A 244 17.71 20.81 -19.70
N ALA A 245 17.42 19.51 -19.80
CA ALA A 245 18.36 18.51 -20.30
C ALA A 245 18.75 18.75 -21.78
N LEU A 246 17.78 19.13 -22.62
CA LEU A 246 18.02 19.47 -24.02
C LEU A 246 18.84 20.76 -24.17
N LEU A 247 18.54 21.79 -23.38
CA LEU A 247 19.33 23.03 -23.34
C LEU A 247 20.77 22.77 -22.90
N LEU A 248 20.95 21.93 -21.87
CA LEU A 248 22.26 21.52 -21.39
C LEU A 248 23.01 20.71 -22.46
N GLY A 249 22.33 19.79 -23.15
CA GLY A 249 22.90 19.04 -24.27
C GLY A 249 23.35 19.92 -25.43
N ALA A 250 22.52 20.89 -25.83
CA ALA A 250 22.87 21.87 -26.86
C ALA A 250 24.12 22.67 -26.47
N TRP A 251 24.30 22.97 -25.18
CA TRP A 251 25.48 23.67 -24.69
C TRP A 251 26.73 22.79 -24.63
N ILE A 252 26.61 21.55 -24.13
CA ILE A 252 27.69 20.55 -24.10
C ILE A 252 28.22 20.27 -25.51
N LEU A 253 27.36 20.28 -26.54
CA LEU A 253 27.74 20.08 -27.94
C LEU A 253 28.61 21.21 -28.53
N ARG A 254 28.60 22.41 -27.94
CA ARG A 254 29.33 23.59 -28.48
C ARG A 254 30.86 23.53 -28.31
N LYS A 255 31.41 22.47 -27.69
CA LYS A 255 32.86 22.31 -27.41
C LYS A 255 33.50 23.53 -26.72
N LYS A 256 32.71 24.33 -26.00
CA LYS A 256 33.17 25.50 -25.25
C LYS A 256 33.50 25.10 -23.80
N PRO A 257 34.33 25.89 -23.08
CA PRO A 257 34.52 25.68 -21.65
C PRO A 257 33.17 25.77 -20.93
N GLN A 258 33.00 24.95 -19.90
CA GLN A 258 31.77 24.96 -19.11
C GLN A 258 31.61 26.31 -18.39
N THR A 259 30.38 26.76 -18.30
CA THR A 259 30.00 28.07 -17.77
C THR A 259 29.08 27.93 -16.58
N ALA A 260 28.81 29.03 -15.88
CA ALA A 260 27.80 29.07 -14.83
C ALA A 260 26.40 28.64 -15.32
N ILE A 261 26.09 28.84 -16.61
CA ILE A 261 24.80 28.45 -17.22
C ILE A 261 24.64 26.92 -17.17
N ASP A 262 25.70 26.16 -17.43
CA ASP A 262 25.65 24.69 -17.39
C ASP A 262 25.31 24.18 -15.98
N VAL A 263 25.93 24.79 -14.96
CA VAL A 263 25.67 24.45 -13.56
C VAL A 263 24.24 24.82 -13.16
N ILE A 264 23.72 25.95 -13.62
CA ILE A 264 22.33 26.36 -13.37
C ILE A 264 21.37 25.35 -14.00
N LEU A 265 21.55 24.99 -15.28
CA LEU A 265 20.71 24.01 -15.95
C LEU A 265 20.76 22.64 -15.26
N GLY A 266 21.97 22.17 -14.91
CA GLY A 266 22.14 20.94 -14.14
C GLY A 266 21.44 20.97 -12.77
N SER A 267 21.52 22.10 -12.07
CA SER A 267 20.86 22.29 -10.77
C SER A 267 19.33 22.34 -10.89
N LEU A 268 18.81 22.92 -11.97
CA LEU A 268 17.36 22.93 -12.27
C LEU A 268 16.83 21.53 -12.62
N ILE A 269 17.63 20.69 -13.27
CA ILE A 269 17.29 19.27 -13.48
C ILE A 269 17.18 18.57 -12.11
N LEU A 270 18.14 18.76 -11.20
CA LEU A 270 18.03 18.19 -9.84
C LEU A 270 16.82 18.73 -9.07
N LEU A 271 16.50 20.01 -9.20
CA LEU A 271 15.32 20.59 -8.56
C LEU A 271 14.03 19.93 -9.07
N SER A 272 13.94 19.65 -10.37
CA SER A 272 12.78 18.95 -10.92
C SER A 272 12.61 17.53 -10.34
N LEU A 273 13.70 16.84 -9.99
CA LEU A 273 13.63 15.55 -9.30
C LEU A 273 13.07 15.72 -7.88
N SER A 274 13.50 16.75 -7.15
CA SER A 274 12.99 17.06 -5.81
C SER A 274 11.54 17.55 -5.79
N LEU A 275 11.08 18.19 -6.87
CA LEU A 275 9.68 18.61 -7.03
C LEU A 275 8.72 17.43 -7.27
N SER A 276 9.26 16.26 -7.58
CA SER A 276 8.56 14.97 -7.75
C SER A 276 9.05 13.91 -6.75
N SER A 277 9.65 14.32 -5.63
CA SER A 277 10.12 13.42 -4.57
C SER A 277 9.18 13.41 -3.37
N HIS A 278 9.43 12.50 -2.42
CA HIS A 278 8.67 12.41 -1.16
C HIS A 278 8.68 13.73 -0.38
N SER A 279 9.73 14.54 -0.54
CA SER A 279 9.85 15.84 0.13
C SER A 279 8.84 16.86 -0.40
N ALA A 280 8.34 16.68 -1.62
CA ALA A 280 7.26 17.50 -2.18
C ALA A 280 5.87 17.09 -1.69
N ALA A 281 5.75 15.98 -0.94
CA ALA A 281 4.48 15.41 -0.44
C ALA A 281 4.22 15.75 1.04
N VAL A 282 5.17 16.40 1.71
CA VAL A 282 5.12 16.71 3.13
C VAL A 282 4.03 17.75 3.41
N THR A 283 3.19 17.52 4.43
CA THR A 283 2.08 18.40 4.83
C THR A 283 2.50 19.60 5.70
N GLY A 284 3.78 19.65 6.12
CA GLY A 284 4.40 20.74 6.89
C GLY A 284 5.10 21.80 6.01
N ASP A 285 6.35 22.17 6.37
CA ASP A 285 7.16 23.11 5.58
C ASP A 285 7.70 22.42 4.31
N VAL A 286 6.81 22.30 3.31
CA VAL A 286 7.08 21.65 2.03
C VAL A 286 8.25 22.30 1.29
N TYR A 287 8.44 23.61 1.41
CA TYR A 287 9.55 24.30 0.75
C TYR A 287 10.88 23.92 1.38
N LEU A 288 10.98 23.92 2.71
CA LEU A 288 12.19 23.50 3.39
C LEU A 288 12.53 22.04 3.11
N ALA A 289 11.53 21.15 3.03
CA ALA A 289 11.71 19.76 2.65
C ALA A 289 12.27 19.63 1.22
N ILE A 290 11.65 20.30 0.23
CA ILE A 290 12.12 20.32 -1.17
C ILE A 290 13.54 20.89 -1.27
N PHE A 291 13.83 22.01 -0.61
CA PHE A 291 15.16 22.62 -0.64
C PHE A 291 16.22 21.75 0.05
N SER A 292 15.84 20.99 1.08
CA SER A 292 16.72 20.03 1.72
C SER A 292 17.04 18.86 0.81
N ASP A 293 16.02 18.27 0.17
CA ASP A 293 16.22 17.20 -0.83
C ASP A 293 17.08 17.69 -2.01
N TRP A 294 16.77 18.87 -2.55
CA TRP A 294 17.56 19.46 -3.61
C TRP A 294 19.01 19.73 -3.19
N GLY A 295 19.23 20.28 -1.99
CA GLY A 295 20.55 20.48 -1.41
C GLY A 295 21.30 19.17 -1.18
N HIS A 296 20.60 18.11 -0.76
CA HIS A 296 21.14 16.76 -0.62
C HIS A 296 21.59 16.21 -1.99
N LEU A 297 20.76 16.34 -3.03
CA LEU A 297 21.10 15.91 -4.39
C LEU A 297 22.26 16.71 -4.99
N MET A 298 22.33 18.02 -4.76
CA MET A 298 23.47 18.86 -5.19
C MET A 298 24.76 18.43 -4.50
N ALA A 299 24.71 18.20 -3.18
CA ALA A 299 25.84 17.72 -2.40
C ALA A 299 26.32 16.35 -2.87
N ALA A 300 25.39 15.40 -3.04
CA ALA A 300 25.66 14.06 -3.55
C ALA A 300 26.25 14.10 -4.97
N SER A 301 25.73 15.00 -5.83
CA SER A 301 26.25 15.20 -7.18
C SER A 301 27.71 15.64 -7.17
N PHE A 302 28.05 16.69 -6.39
CA PHE A 302 29.45 17.12 -6.25
C PHE A 302 30.34 15.98 -5.77
N TRP A 303 29.86 15.17 -4.84
CA TRP A 303 30.60 14.06 -4.29
C TRP A 303 30.83 12.94 -5.34
N VAL A 304 29.78 12.41 -5.97
CA VAL A 304 29.87 11.34 -6.98
C VAL A 304 30.59 11.80 -8.25
N GLY A 305 30.09 12.86 -8.89
CA GLY A 305 30.64 13.36 -10.15
C GLY A 305 32.01 14.04 -9.99
N GLY A 306 32.22 14.75 -8.89
CA GLY A 306 33.49 15.39 -8.58
C GLY A 306 34.61 14.39 -8.29
N LEU A 307 34.33 13.30 -7.56
CA LEU A 307 35.31 12.22 -7.35
C LEU A 307 35.66 11.50 -8.65
N LEU A 308 34.67 11.21 -9.50
CA LEU A 308 34.92 10.60 -10.81
C LEU A 308 35.82 11.48 -11.68
N GLN A 309 35.52 12.79 -11.76
CA GLN A 309 36.34 13.71 -12.54
C GLN A 309 37.73 13.94 -11.92
N PHE A 310 37.84 13.94 -10.59
CA PHE A 310 39.13 13.94 -9.90
C PHE A 310 39.95 12.69 -10.25
N ALA A 311 39.34 11.50 -10.31
CA ALA A 311 40.01 10.27 -10.73
C ALA A 311 40.48 10.32 -12.20
N MET A 312 39.66 10.87 -13.09
CA MET A 312 40.05 11.11 -14.49
C MET A 312 41.21 12.09 -14.60
N LEU A 313 41.20 13.15 -13.79
CA LEU A 313 42.31 14.08 -13.68
C LEU A 313 43.58 13.37 -13.22
N LEU A 314 43.52 12.56 -12.16
CA LEU A 314 44.68 11.78 -11.69
C LEU A 314 45.25 10.88 -12.78
N PHE A 315 44.39 10.32 -13.65
CA PHE A 315 44.81 9.54 -14.80
C PHE A 315 45.51 10.41 -15.87
N ALA A 316 44.94 11.56 -16.23
CA ALA A 316 45.54 12.48 -17.20
C ALA A 316 46.88 13.06 -16.74
N LEU A 317 47.06 13.28 -15.44
CA LEU A 317 48.31 13.75 -14.85
C LEU A 317 49.39 12.65 -14.73
N ARG A 318 49.14 11.40 -15.17
CA ARG A 318 50.13 10.32 -15.08
C ARG A 318 51.34 10.52 -15.98
N SER A 319 51.15 11.17 -17.13
CA SER A 319 52.20 11.42 -18.13
C SER A 319 52.99 12.72 -17.88
N MET A 320 52.61 13.53 -16.91
CA MET A 320 53.30 14.78 -16.57
C MET A 320 54.58 14.52 -15.76
N GLU A 321 55.52 15.46 -15.88
CA GLU A 321 56.73 15.46 -15.05
C GLU A 321 56.39 15.53 -13.56
N LYS A 322 57.18 14.86 -12.72
CA LYS A 322 56.89 14.67 -11.29
C LYS A 322 56.73 16.00 -10.54
N GLU A 323 57.52 17.01 -10.86
CA GLU A 323 57.48 18.31 -10.19
C GLU A 323 56.22 19.11 -10.58
N GLU A 324 55.94 19.23 -11.87
CA GLU A 324 54.75 19.91 -12.41
C GLU A 324 53.45 19.23 -11.95
N LYS A 325 53.45 17.89 -11.96
CA LYS A 325 52.36 17.07 -11.41
C LYS A 325 52.10 17.40 -9.95
N THR A 326 53.14 17.48 -9.11
CA THR A 326 53.00 17.71 -7.67
C THR A 326 52.46 19.11 -7.38
N LYS A 327 52.98 20.14 -8.08
CA LYS A 327 52.49 21.52 -7.98
C LYS A 327 51.03 21.64 -8.40
N THR A 328 50.66 21.02 -9.52
CA THR A 328 49.29 20.96 -10.03
C THR A 328 48.36 20.26 -9.05
N LEU A 329 48.76 19.10 -8.53
CA LEU A 329 47.98 18.33 -7.58
C LEU A 329 47.73 19.10 -6.28
N ALA A 330 48.74 19.78 -5.74
CA ALA A 330 48.62 20.52 -4.48
C ALA A 330 47.58 21.66 -4.58
N SER A 331 47.61 22.41 -5.67
CA SER A 331 46.66 23.51 -5.93
C SER A 331 45.22 23.01 -6.09
N ILE A 332 45.03 21.96 -6.89
CA ILE A 332 43.72 21.36 -7.15
C ILE A 332 43.16 20.68 -5.90
N SER A 333 43.98 19.89 -5.21
CA SER A 333 43.57 19.10 -4.05
C SER A 333 43.04 19.99 -2.94
N HIS A 334 43.69 21.12 -2.67
CA HIS A 334 43.23 22.04 -1.62
C HIS A 334 41.79 22.52 -1.87
N ARG A 335 41.50 23.00 -3.09
CA ARG A 335 40.16 23.46 -3.48
C ARG A 335 39.14 22.33 -3.48
N PHE A 336 39.51 21.18 -4.04
CA PHE A 336 38.65 20.01 -4.09
C PHE A 336 38.27 19.53 -2.70
N TYR A 337 39.23 19.37 -1.78
CA TYR A 337 38.96 18.92 -0.42
C TYR A 337 38.11 19.91 0.39
N GLN A 338 38.29 21.23 0.19
CA GLN A 338 37.42 22.24 0.81
C GLN A 338 35.97 22.11 0.35
N LEU A 339 35.75 22.02 -0.96
CA LEU A 339 34.41 21.85 -1.51
C LEU A 339 33.81 20.49 -1.15
N ALA A 340 34.62 19.42 -1.10
CA ALA A 340 34.18 18.10 -0.67
C ALA A 340 33.77 18.11 0.81
N PHE A 341 34.47 18.86 1.67
CA PHE A 341 34.08 19.04 3.06
C PHE A 341 32.75 19.79 3.19
N ILE A 342 32.57 20.89 2.45
CA ILE A 342 31.31 21.66 2.46
C ILE A 342 30.14 20.80 1.93
N SER A 343 30.36 20.09 0.83
CA SER A 343 29.40 19.14 0.26
C SER A 343 29.05 18.03 1.26
N GLY A 344 30.03 17.44 1.95
CA GLY A 344 29.78 16.44 2.99
C GLY A 344 28.95 16.99 4.15
N LEU A 345 29.24 18.22 4.61
CA LEU A 345 28.45 18.86 5.66
C LEU A 345 27.00 19.13 5.21
N LEU A 346 26.81 19.63 3.98
CA LEU A 346 25.49 19.85 3.40
C LEU A 346 24.70 18.54 3.26
N LEU A 347 25.36 17.48 2.79
CA LEU A 347 24.77 16.15 2.66
C LEU A 347 24.27 15.62 4.01
N LEU A 348 25.06 15.79 5.07
CA LEU A 348 24.71 15.39 6.44
C LEU A 348 23.56 16.20 7.00
N LEU A 349 23.62 17.54 6.91
CA LEU A 349 22.57 18.42 7.43
C LEU A 349 21.23 18.20 6.72
N ALA A 350 21.27 18.12 5.39
CA ALA A 350 20.08 17.86 4.59
C ALA A 350 19.53 16.44 4.83
N GLY A 351 20.40 15.43 4.88
CA GLY A 351 19.99 14.05 5.16
C GLY A 351 19.39 13.87 6.56
N PHE A 352 19.92 14.60 7.55
CA PHE A 352 19.36 14.63 8.90
C PHE A 352 17.96 15.25 8.92
N HIS A 353 17.79 16.42 8.29
CA HIS A 353 16.48 17.06 8.19
C HIS A 353 15.45 16.16 7.48
N LEU A 354 15.83 15.52 6.37
CA LEU A 354 14.96 14.58 5.65
C LEU A 354 14.61 13.34 6.48
N THR A 355 15.55 12.85 7.30
CA THR A 355 15.27 11.74 8.23
C THR A 355 14.21 12.11 9.26
N LEU A 356 14.31 13.31 9.85
CA LEU A 356 13.35 13.76 10.85
C LEU A 356 11.93 13.87 10.30
N ILE A 357 11.81 14.26 9.03
CA ILE A 357 10.51 14.41 8.35
C ILE A 357 9.95 13.05 7.94
N HIS A 358 10.78 12.18 7.37
CA HIS A 358 10.31 10.92 6.77
C HIS A 358 10.31 9.73 7.73
N ILE A 359 11.02 9.80 8.85
CA ILE A 359 11.13 8.72 9.84
C ILE A 359 10.92 9.29 11.26
N PRO A 360 9.67 9.64 11.63
CA PRO A 360 9.38 10.25 12.93
C PRO A 360 9.51 9.25 14.10
N ASN A 361 9.40 7.93 13.87
CA ASN A 361 9.53 6.91 14.92
C ASN A 361 10.45 5.74 14.50
N LEU A 362 11.71 5.79 14.94
CA LEU A 362 12.74 4.78 14.63
C LEU A 362 12.36 3.34 15.03
N GLY A 363 11.52 3.15 16.06
CA GLY A 363 11.20 1.82 16.59
C GLY A 363 10.21 1.02 15.73
N THR A 364 9.23 1.70 15.14
CA THR A 364 8.20 1.07 14.28
C THR A 364 8.58 1.05 12.80
N GLU A 365 9.51 1.92 12.40
CA GLU A 365 9.90 2.12 10.99
C GLU A 365 11.00 1.18 10.50
N LEU A 366 11.94 0.76 11.35
CA LEU A 366 13.07 -0.10 10.95
C LEU A 366 12.67 -1.50 10.45
N THR A 367 11.41 -1.84 10.61
CA THR A 367 10.82 -3.13 10.24
C THR A 367 9.94 -3.05 8.99
N THR A 368 9.98 -1.92 8.27
CA THR A 368 9.34 -1.77 6.97
C THR A 368 10.38 -1.91 5.86
N PRO A 369 10.00 -2.29 4.63
CA PRO A 369 10.94 -2.31 3.51
C PRO A 369 11.66 -0.97 3.30
N TYR A 370 10.96 0.15 3.55
CA TYR A 370 11.55 1.49 3.52
C TYR A 370 12.63 1.66 4.59
N GLY A 371 12.33 1.29 5.84
CA GLY A 371 13.28 1.36 6.96
C GLY A 371 14.50 0.46 6.77
N GLU A 372 14.34 -0.72 6.19
CA GLU A 372 15.45 -1.63 5.86
C GLU A 372 16.40 -1.04 4.82
N VAL A 373 15.86 -0.56 3.67
CA VAL A 373 16.68 0.06 2.62
C VAL A 373 17.36 1.33 3.15
N TYR A 374 16.66 2.11 3.99
CA TYR A 374 17.22 3.25 4.69
C TYR A 374 18.40 2.86 5.57
N LEU A 375 18.27 1.80 6.38
CA LEU A 375 19.32 1.31 7.25
C LEU A 375 20.54 0.82 6.44
N ILE A 376 20.30 0.03 5.38
CA ILE A 376 21.35 -0.44 4.48
C ILE A 376 22.12 0.74 3.89
N LYS A 377 21.42 1.77 3.39
CA LYS A 377 22.05 2.98 2.84
C LYS A 377 22.97 3.67 3.86
N HIS A 378 22.55 3.77 5.12
CA HIS A 378 23.33 4.41 6.19
C HIS A 378 24.51 3.54 6.64
N LEU A 379 24.35 2.21 6.69
CA LEU A 379 25.45 1.29 6.97
C LEU A 379 26.52 1.33 5.87
N LEU A 380 26.12 1.40 4.59
CA LEU A 380 27.03 1.58 3.47
C LEU A 380 27.78 2.91 3.56
N LEU A 381 27.09 4.00 3.91
CA LEU A 381 27.71 5.30 4.14
C LEU A 381 28.71 5.25 5.30
N LEU A 382 28.36 4.60 6.41
CA LEU A 382 29.26 4.40 7.55
C LEU A 382 30.50 3.61 7.14
N ALA A 383 30.33 2.49 6.43
CA ALA A 383 31.44 1.69 5.92
C ALA A 383 32.40 2.53 5.06
N LEU A 384 31.84 3.38 4.19
CA LEU A 384 32.62 4.27 3.35
C LEU A 384 33.40 5.32 4.15
N VAL A 385 32.75 5.93 5.15
CA VAL A 385 33.41 6.89 6.07
C VAL A 385 34.51 6.20 6.87
N LEU A 386 34.30 4.96 7.32
CA LEU A 386 35.31 4.18 8.02
C LEU A 386 36.51 3.84 7.12
N VAL A 387 36.29 3.49 5.86
CA VAL A 387 37.37 3.30 4.87
C VAL A 387 38.15 4.59 4.67
N ALA A 388 37.46 5.73 4.51
CA ALA A 388 38.10 7.03 4.37
C ALA A 388 38.89 7.44 5.64
N ALA A 389 38.33 7.20 6.83
CA ALA A 389 38.98 7.47 8.11
C ALA A 389 40.21 6.57 8.32
N ALA A 390 40.13 5.28 7.96
CA ALA A 390 41.25 4.36 8.02
C ALA A 390 42.39 4.78 7.07
N ASN A 391 42.05 5.20 5.85
CA ASN A 391 43.01 5.76 4.90
C ASN A 391 43.72 7.00 5.46
N LEU A 392 42.99 7.87 6.17
CA LEU A 392 43.51 9.10 6.77
C LEU A 392 44.38 8.84 8.01
N LEU A 393 43.94 7.95 8.91
CA LEU A 393 44.58 7.70 10.21
C LEU A 393 45.76 6.74 10.13
N PHE A 394 45.62 5.64 9.38
CA PHE A 394 46.65 4.60 9.30
C PHE A 394 47.60 4.79 8.12
N GLY A 395 47.35 5.77 7.25
CA GLY A 395 48.22 6.10 6.12
C GLY A 395 48.49 4.89 5.22
N TRP A 396 47.50 4.04 5.03
CA TRP A 396 47.62 2.75 4.33
C TRP A 396 47.68 2.98 2.81
N PRO A 397 48.82 2.74 2.12
CA PRO A 397 50.21 2.69 2.57
C PRO A 397 51.01 3.96 2.18
N ARG A 398 51.93 4.37 3.07
CA ARG A 398 53.10 5.26 2.84
C ARG A 398 54.04 4.83 1.69
N LYS A 399 53.65 3.86 0.84
CA LYS A 399 54.35 3.43 -0.38
C LYS A 399 53.51 3.76 -1.62
N SER A 400 53.79 4.94 -2.18
CA SER A 400 53.57 5.48 -3.54
C SER A 400 52.29 5.24 -4.35
N LYS A 401 51.37 4.32 -4.01
CA LYS A 401 50.10 4.12 -4.76
C LYS A 401 49.01 3.59 -3.82
N THR A 402 47.90 4.33 -3.70
CA THR A 402 46.64 3.77 -3.20
C THR A 402 46.26 2.58 -4.08
N PRO A 403 45.99 1.40 -3.52
CA PRO A 403 45.65 0.24 -4.34
C PRO A 403 44.37 0.48 -5.15
N LEU A 404 44.39 0.10 -6.43
CA LEU A 404 43.24 0.29 -7.33
C LEU A 404 41.97 -0.41 -6.83
N TYR A 405 42.11 -1.48 -6.04
CA TYR A 405 40.98 -2.19 -5.44
C TYR A 405 40.23 -1.36 -4.39
N ILE A 406 40.90 -0.46 -3.66
CA ILE A 406 40.26 0.42 -2.67
C ILE A 406 39.38 1.45 -3.38
N LEU A 407 39.90 2.08 -4.43
CA LEU A 407 39.13 3.02 -5.25
C LEU A 407 37.94 2.35 -5.94
N ARG A 408 38.09 1.08 -6.37
CA ARG A 408 36.98 0.28 -6.91
C ARG A 408 35.92 0.00 -5.84
N LEU A 409 36.35 -0.37 -4.63
CA LEU A 409 35.43 -0.62 -3.51
C LEU A 409 34.65 0.65 -3.12
N GLU A 410 35.33 1.79 -2.99
CA GLU A 410 34.70 3.08 -2.71
C GLU A 410 33.66 3.45 -3.79
N ALA A 411 33.99 3.24 -5.07
CA ALA A 411 33.07 3.48 -6.18
C ALA A 411 31.86 2.52 -6.18
N LEU A 412 32.06 1.25 -5.83
CA LEU A 412 30.97 0.27 -5.73
C LEU A 412 30.03 0.59 -4.57
N ILE A 413 30.58 0.95 -3.40
CA ILE A 413 29.78 1.36 -2.24
C ILE A 413 29.00 2.64 -2.57
N ALA A 414 29.63 3.62 -3.21
CA ALA A 414 28.96 4.84 -3.67
C ALA A 414 27.79 4.53 -4.62
N ALA A 415 28.01 3.66 -5.60
CA ALA A 415 26.97 3.23 -6.53
C ALA A 415 25.81 2.50 -5.83
N ALA A 416 26.10 1.66 -4.83
CA ALA A 416 25.10 0.99 -4.01
C ALA A 416 24.30 1.97 -3.14
N ILE A 417 24.94 2.99 -2.56
CA ILE A 417 24.25 4.06 -1.82
C ILE A 417 23.26 4.80 -2.72
N VAL A 418 23.65 5.11 -3.96
CA VAL A 418 22.75 5.74 -4.95
C VAL A 418 21.61 4.79 -5.34
N PHE A 419 21.88 3.49 -5.46
CA PHE A 419 20.85 2.48 -5.74
C PHE A 419 19.81 2.41 -4.61
N CYS A 420 20.25 2.33 -3.35
CA CYS A 420 19.36 2.41 -2.20
C CYS A 420 18.57 3.73 -2.17
N GLY A 421 19.21 4.84 -2.55
CA GLY A 421 18.53 6.13 -2.71
C GLY A 421 17.40 6.08 -3.74
N GLY A 422 17.61 5.44 -4.89
CA GLY A 422 16.57 5.22 -5.89
C GLY A 422 15.44 4.32 -5.40
N LEU A 423 15.77 3.21 -4.72
CA LEU A 423 14.77 2.32 -4.13
C LEU A 423 13.89 3.01 -3.09
N LEU A 424 14.45 3.89 -2.26
CA LEU A 424 13.68 4.69 -1.30
C LEU A 424 12.66 5.62 -1.97
N THR A 425 12.85 5.97 -3.25
CA THR A 425 11.85 6.75 -3.99
C THR A 425 10.67 5.91 -4.50
N LEU A 426 10.77 4.58 -4.43
CA LEU A 426 9.76 3.61 -4.88
C LEU A 426 9.04 2.92 -3.72
N LEU A 427 9.42 3.21 -2.46
CA LEU A 427 8.91 2.56 -1.27
C LEU A 427 8.17 3.58 -0.39
N PRO A 428 6.96 3.27 0.11
CA PRO A 428 6.24 4.17 1.01
C PRO A 428 6.85 4.20 2.43
N PRO A 429 6.88 5.36 3.12
CA PRO A 429 7.16 5.44 4.57
C PRO A 429 6.01 4.82 5.38
N ALA A 430 6.27 4.33 6.61
CA ALA A 430 5.20 3.72 7.40
C ALA A 430 4.25 4.75 8.03
N ALA A 431 2.96 4.40 8.09
CA ALA A 431 1.95 5.13 8.85
C ALA A 431 1.70 4.42 10.18
N THR A 432 1.73 5.17 11.29
CA THR A 432 1.52 4.65 12.64
C THR A 432 0.04 4.65 13.02
N GLY A 433 -0.56 3.49 13.30
CA GLY A 433 -1.86 3.34 13.98
C GLY A 433 -1.67 2.77 15.39
N ALA A 434 -2.15 3.47 16.41
CA ALA A 434 -2.09 3.09 17.82
C ALA A 434 -3.45 2.51 18.31
N SER A 435 -3.41 1.49 19.16
CA SER A 435 -4.55 0.75 19.70
C SER A 435 -4.82 1.08 21.20
N THR A 436 -6.10 1.03 21.62
CA THR A 436 -6.58 1.01 23.02
C THR A 436 -7.85 0.12 23.12
N PRO A 437 -8.40 -0.21 24.32
CA PRO A 437 -8.32 -1.52 24.97
C PRO A 437 -9.61 -2.38 24.89
N ILE A 438 -9.43 -3.67 25.17
CA ILE A 438 -10.37 -4.81 25.00
C ILE A 438 -11.45 -4.89 26.11
N GLU A 439 -12.67 -5.29 25.73
CA GLU A 439 -13.73 -5.81 26.61
C GLU A 439 -14.09 -7.28 26.25
N GLN A 440 -14.60 -8.02 27.22
CA GLN A 440 -14.54 -9.49 27.43
C GLN A 440 -15.22 -10.42 26.39
N ALA A 441 -14.68 -11.64 26.28
CA ALA A 441 -15.07 -12.71 25.36
C ALA A 441 -16.33 -13.51 25.77
N GLN A 442 -17.19 -13.82 24.79
CA GLN A 442 -18.21 -14.88 24.82
C GLN A 442 -17.86 -16.00 23.82
N ALA A 443 -18.39 -17.20 24.08
CA ALA A 443 -18.14 -18.43 23.34
C ALA A 443 -18.56 -18.37 21.85
N ALA A 444 -17.89 -19.17 21.01
CA ALA A 444 -18.08 -19.19 19.56
C ALA A 444 -19.55 -19.49 19.18
N PRO A 445 -20.19 -18.65 18.35
CA PRO A 445 -21.57 -18.86 17.91
C PRO A 445 -21.68 -20.01 16.87
N PRO A 446 -22.86 -20.63 16.72
CA PRO A 446 -23.13 -21.60 15.67
C PRO A 446 -22.99 -20.99 14.26
N ASN A 447 -22.63 -21.80 13.26
CA ASN A 447 -22.40 -21.48 11.83
C ASN A 447 -21.03 -20.87 11.48
N SER A 448 -19.93 -21.32 12.10
CA SER A 448 -18.58 -20.89 11.73
C SER A 448 -17.87 -21.85 10.78
N VAL A 449 -17.05 -21.30 9.88
CA VAL A 449 -16.06 -22.03 9.08
C VAL A 449 -14.71 -21.91 9.77
N LEU A 450 -14.11 -23.05 10.12
CA LEU A 450 -12.77 -23.11 10.70
C LEU A 450 -11.74 -23.48 9.61
N LEU A 451 -10.81 -22.58 9.35
CA LEU A 451 -9.69 -22.76 8.44
C LEU A 451 -8.42 -22.95 9.27
N VAL A 452 -7.71 -24.05 9.08
CA VAL A 452 -6.45 -24.32 9.79
C VAL A 452 -5.34 -24.45 8.77
N HIS A 453 -4.30 -23.64 8.92
CA HIS A 453 -3.17 -23.65 8.01
C HIS A 453 -1.84 -23.54 8.77
N PRO A 454 -0.83 -24.36 8.41
CA PRO A 454 0.51 -24.21 8.97
C PRO A 454 1.15 -22.91 8.49
N ALA A 455 1.83 -22.23 9.41
CA ALA A 455 2.55 -20.98 9.19
C ALA A 455 3.97 -21.14 9.76
N ASP A 456 4.87 -21.70 8.95
CA ASP A 456 6.21 -22.13 9.37
C ASP A 456 6.15 -23.12 10.55
N LYS A 457 6.64 -22.73 11.74
CA LYS A 457 6.60 -23.55 12.97
C LYS A 457 5.32 -23.38 13.81
N TYR A 458 4.38 -22.56 13.35
CA TYR A 458 3.13 -22.26 14.03
C TYR A 458 1.94 -22.84 13.26
N ILE A 459 0.81 -22.98 13.96
CA ILE A 459 -0.47 -23.34 13.38
C ILE A 459 -1.42 -22.17 13.59
N VAL A 460 -2.02 -21.70 12.49
CA VAL A 460 -3.02 -20.63 12.50
C VAL A 460 -4.37 -21.26 12.22
N ALA A 461 -5.28 -21.15 13.19
CA ALA A 461 -6.66 -21.57 13.06
C ALA A 461 -7.58 -20.33 13.05
N LEU A 462 -8.12 -20.00 11.89
CA LEU A 462 -9.06 -18.90 11.69
C LEU A 462 -10.49 -19.43 11.66
N SER A 463 -11.31 -19.03 12.62
CA SER A 463 -12.75 -19.21 12.62
C SER A 463 -13.43 -17.97 12.03
N VAL A 464 -14.22 -18.16 10.98
CA VAL A 464 -15.05 -17.13 10.35
C VAL A 464 -16.52 -17.45 10.60
N SER A 465 -17.27 -16.51 11.19
CA SER A 465 -18.69 -16.72 11.51
C SER A 465 -19.53 -15.51 11.08
N PRO A 466 -20.62 -15.68 10.32
CA PRO A 466 -21.22 -16.93 9.83
C PRO A 466 -20.61 -17.46 8.51
N ALA A 467 -19.48 -16.89 8.05
CA ALA A 467 -18.88 -17.17 6.74
C ALA A 467 -19.84 -16.91 5.56
N THR A 468 -20.53 -15.77 5.60
CA THR A 468 -21.43 -15.30 4.53
C THR A 468 -20.89 -14.02 3.88
N VAL A 469 -21.52 -13.61 2.78
CA VAL A 469 -21.27 -12.27 2.21
C VAL A 469 -21.67 -11.19 3.22
N GLY A 470 -20.81 -10.20 3.41
CA GLY A 470 -21.03 -9.09 4.33
C GLY A 470 -20.41 -9.34 5.70
N LEU A 471 -21.17 -9.07 6.76
CA LEU A 471 -20.64 -9.03 8.12
C LEU A 471 -20.20 -10.42 8.60
N ASN A 472 -18.96 -10.50 9.07
CA ASN A 472 -18.41 -11.69 9.71
C ASN A 472 -17.59 -11.31 10.96
N ALA A 473 -17.57 -12.22 11.93
CA ALA A 473 -16.63 -12.24 13.04
C ALA A 473 -15.47 -13.19 12.68
N TYR A 474 -14.25 -12.75 13.00
CA TYR A 474 -13.01 -13.46 12.73
C TYR A 474 -12.29 -13.70 14.06
N ASP A 475 -12.04 -14.95 14.38
CA ASP A 475 -11.28 -15.38 15.57
C ASP A 475 -10.10 -16.22 15.12
N VAL A 476 -8.88 -15.72 15.36
CA VAL A 476 -7.64 -16.37 14.95
C VAL A 476 -6.94 -16.92 16.19
N LEU A 477 -6.82 -18.24 16.28
CA LEU A 477 -6.00 -18.93 17.26
C LEU A 477 -4.62 -19.25 16.67
N VAL A 478 -3.57 -18.81 17.36
CA VAL A 478 -2.18 -19.10 17.02
C VAL A 478 -1.60 -20.06 18.05
N THR A 479 -1.11 -21.20 17.58
CA THR A 479 -0.47 -22.23 18.41
C THR A 479 0.90 -22.64 17.86
N ASP A 480 1.77 -23.20 18.71
CA ASP A 480 2.97 -23.89 18.27
C ASP A 480 2.64 -25.31 17.75
N ALA A 481 3.67 -26.03 17.28
CA ALA A 481 3.52 -27.40 16.79
C ALA A 481 3.03 -28.41 17.87
N ASP A 482 3.17 -28.08 19.15
CA ASP A 482 2.70 -28.88 20.29
C ASP A 482 1.28 -28.48 20.74
N GLY A 483 0.63 -27.54 20.02
CA GLY A 483 -0.71 -27.05 20.32
C GLY A 483 -0.77 -26.04 21.48
N LYS A 484 0.36 -25.51 21.94
CA LYS A 484 0.37 -24.48 22.98
C LYS A 484 0.08 -23.10 22.39
N PRO A 485 -0.78 -22.30 23.02
CA PRO A 485 -1.06 -20.96 22.56
C PRO A 485 0.17 -20.05 22.52
N VAL A 486 0.23 -19.19 21.50
CA VAL A 486 1.35 -18.27 21.26
C VAL A 486 0.89 -16.84 21.53
N ASP A 487 1.27 -16.30 22.69
CA ASP A 487 0.81 -14.98 23.16
C ASP A 487 1.77 -13.82 22.83
N ASN A 488 2.94 -14.10 22.22
CA ASN A 488 3.96 -13.10 21.92
C ASN A 488 3.86 -12.49 20.51
N VAL A 489 2.71 -12.65 19.82
CA VAL A 489 2.44 -11.95 18.57
C VAL A 489 2.13 -10.48 18.91
N GLN A 490 2.98 -9.57 18.45
CA GLN A 490 2.82 -8.12 18.64
C GLN A 490 1.66 -7.56 17.83
N ARG A 491 1.46 -8.10 16.61
CA ARG A 491 0.41 -7.67 15.69
C ARG A 491 0.01 -8.84 14.81
N LEU A 492 -1.29 -9.05 14.67
CA LEU A 492 -1.85 -9.96 13.69
C LEU A 492 -2.79 -9.17 12.78
N THR A 493 -2.50 -9.20 11.49
CA THR A 493 -3.29 -8.52 10.45
C THR A 493 -3.94 -9.58 9.57
N LEU A 494 -5.23 -9.41 9.27
CA LEU A 494 -5.93 -10.18 8.26
C LEU A 494 -6.06 -9.34 6.99
N THR A 495 -5.52 -9.82 5.87
CA THR A 495 -5.67 -9.19 4.55
C THR A 495 -6.62 -10.03 3.71
N PHE A 496 -7.71 -9.41 3.23
CA PHE A 496 -8.76 -10.05 2.46
C PHE A 496 -8.55 -9.75 0.97
N ARG A 497 -8.40 -10.81 0.18
CA ARG A 497 -8.19 -10.73 -1.27
C ARG A 497 -9.29 -11.47 -2.00
N TYR A 498 -9.97 -10.79 -2.91
CA TYR A 498 -10.94 -11.44 -3.76
C TYR A 498 -10.23 -12.13 -4.94
N SER A 499 -10.15 -13.46 -4.90
CA SER A 499 -9.34 -14.23 -5.83
C SER A 499 -9.95 -14.31 -7.23
N ASP A 500 -11.27 -14.18 -7.34
CA ASP A 500 -11.97 -14.25 -8.63
C ASP A 500 -11.82 -12.94 -9.45
N ASN A 501 -11.41 -11.82 -8.82
CA ASN A 501 -11.08 -10.57 -9.52
C ASN A 501 -10.03 -9.73 -8.75
N THR A 502 -8.78 -9.77 -9.22
CA THR A 502 -7.63 -9.07 -8.61
C THR A 502 -7.63 -7.54 -8.83
N ASP A 503 -8.51 -7.01 -9.66
CA ASP A 503 -8.57 -5.57 -9.97
C ASP A 503 -9.28 -4.77 -8.88
N ILE A 504 -10.06 -5.43 -8.03
CA ILE A 504 -10.85 -4.81 -6.97
C ILE A 504 -9.95 -4.25 -5.85
N GLY A 505 -8.78 -4.84 -5.61
CA GLY A 505 -7.86 -4.43 -4.55
C GLY A 505 -8.11 -5.18 -3.23
N ASP A 506 -7.24 -4.95 -2.26
CA ASP A 506 -7.23 -5.67 -0.98
C ASP A 506 -7.80 -4.77 0.13
N VAL A 507 -8.32 -5.39 1.20
CA VAL A 507 -8.62 -4.70 2.48
C VAL A 507 -7.96 -5.43 3.63
N SER A 508 -7.47 -4.67 4.61
CA SER A 508 -6.84 -5.25 5.80
C SER A 508 -7.59 -4.86 7.07
N ALA A 509 -7.64 -5.80 8.01
CA ALA A 509 -8.16 -5.58 9.36
C ALA A 509 -7.11 -5.93 10.40
N ILE A 510 -6.83 -5.00 11.32
CA ILE A 510 -6.04 -5.30 12.51
C ILE A 510 -6.92 -6.10 13.48
N THR A 511 -6.36 -7.18 14.01
CA THR A 511 -7.00 -7.95 15.07
C THR A 511 -6.57 -7.45 16.45
N GLN A 512 -7.46 -7.62 17.42
CA GLN A 512 -7.19 -7.32 18.82
C GLN A 512 -6.86 -8.62 19.57
N PRO A 513 -5.79 -8.65 20.39
CA PRO A 513 -5.47 -9.83 21.18
C PRO A 513 -6.60 -10.12 22.17
N ALA A 514 -7.06 -11.36 22.22
CA ALA A 514 -8.11 -11.85 23.14
C ALA A 514 -7.56 -12.79 24.23
N GLY A 515 -6.24 -13.03 24.24
CA GLY A 515 -5.53 -13.89 25.19
C GLY A 515 -5.57 -15.37 24.80
N PHE A 516 -4.68 -16.19 25.39
CA PHE A 516 -4.53 -17.61 25.09
C PHE A 516 -4.37 -17.88 23.58
N GLY A 517 -3.52 -17.09 22.91
CA GLY A 517 -3.23 -17.19 21.48
C GLY A 517 -4.35 -16.73 20.55
N HIS A 518 -5.47 -16.21 21.08
CA HIS A 518 -6.59 -15.72 20.27
C HIS A 518 -6.43 -14.24 19.88
N TYR A 519 -6.84 -13.92 18.65
CA TYR A 519 -6.85 -12.58 18.07
C TYR A 519 -8.15 -12.38 17.30
N LYS A 520 -8.93 -11.34 17.65
CA LYS A 520 -10.30 -11.16 17.15
C LYS A 520 -10.48 -9.87 16.36
N THR A 521 -11.31 -9.92 15.33
CA THR A 521 -11.84 -8.73 14.65
C THR A 521 -13.23 -9.03 14.07
N GLN A 522 -13.97 -8.00 13.70
CA GLN A 522 -15.28 -8.14 13.07
C GLN A 522 -15.47 -7.06 12.01
N GLY A 523 -16.17 -7.39 10.93
CA GLY A 523 -16.45 -6.43 9.87
C GLY A 523 -16.92 -7.08 8.58
N ALA A 524 -17.49 -6.25 7.71
CA ALA A 524 -17.98 -6.67 6.39
C ALA A 524 -16.86 -6.64 5.33
N PHE A 525 -15.79 -7.40 5.52
CA PHE A 525 -14.62 -7.36 4.61
C PHE A 525 -14.78 -8.23 3.36
N MET A 526 -15.56 -9.32 3.43
CA MET A 526 -15.83 -10.21 2.30
C MET A 526 -17.23 -9.94 1.75
N THR A 527 -17.30 -9.08 0.75
CA THR A 527 -18.54 -8.47 0.26
C THR A 527 -19.05 -9.06 -1.05
N PHE A 528 -18.37 -10.08 -1.57
CA PHE A 528 -18.73 -10.78 -2.80
C PHE A 528 -18.86 -12.28 -2.53
N PRO A 529 -19.76 -12.98 -3.22
CA PRO A 529 -19.67 -14.43 -3.31
C PRO A 529 -18.50 -14.83 -4.20
N GLY A 530 -17.94 -16.01 -3.99
CA GLY A 530 -16.79 -16.48 -4.78
C GLY A 530 -15.58 -16.87 -3.92
N GLN A 531 -14.41 -16.95 -4.54
CA GLN A 531 -13.15 -17.25 -3.86
C GLN A 531 -12.55 -16.02 -3.20
N TRP A 532 -12.21 -16.18 -1.93
CA TRP A 532 -11.41 -15.25 -1.16
C TRP A 532 -10.17 -15.95 -0.62
N GLU A 533 -9.07 -15.21 -0.54
CA GLU A 533 -7.89 -15.57 0.22
C GLU A 533 -7.79 -14.63 1.42
N ILE A 534 -7.75 -15.19 2.63
CA ILE A 534 -7.48 -14.44 3.86
C ILE A 534 -6.02 -14.70 4.23
N ALA A 535 -5.16 -13.69 4.06
CA ALA A 535 -3.78 -13.75 4.48
C ALA A 535 -3.67 -13.34 5.96
N ALA A 536 -3.24 -14.25 6.83
CA ALA A 536 -2.94 -13.96 8.22
C ALA A 536 -1.44 -13.70 8.37
N THR A 537 -1.09 -12.45 8.68
CA THR A 537 0.29 -12.00 8.87
C THR A 537 0.58 -11.86 10.36
N LEU A 538 1.42 -12.74 10.89
CA LEU A 538 1.86 -12.75 12.28
C LEU A 538 3.19 -12.03 12.43
N ARG A 539 3.20 -11.04 13.32
CA ARG A 539 4.40 -10.28 13.63
C ARG A 539 4.82 -10.45 15.07
N PHE A 540 6.08 -10.86 15.26
CA PHE A 540 6.66 -11.17 16.57
C PHE A 540 7.70 -10.14 16.99
N SER A 541 7.87 -9.97 18.30
CA SER A 541 8.92 -9.12 18.85
C SER A 541 10.31 -9.68 18.54
N GLY A 542 11.11 -8.96 17.75
CA GLY A 542 12.52 -9.27 17.50
C GLY A 542 12.80 -10.29 16.38
N LEU A 543 11.78 -10.71 15.63
CA LEU A 543 11.98 -11.38 14.34
C LEU A 543 12.05 -10.33 13.23
N ALA A 544 12.93 -10.55 12.25
CA ALA A 544 13.10 -9.65 11.10
C ALA A 544 11.98 -9.79 10.08
N ASP A 545 11.45 -11.01 9.92
CA ASP A 545 10.45 -11.35 8.90
C ASP A 545 9.08 -11.62 9.53
N ASP A 546 8.03 -11.09 8.91
CA ASP A 546 6.65 -11.44 9.22
C ASP A 546 6.33 -12.84 8.67
N ILE A 547 5.58 -13.63 9.44
CA ILE A 547 5.13 -14.95 8.99
C ILE A 547 3.72 -14.78 8.42
N THR A 548 3.54 -15.08 7.14
CA THR A 548 2.24 -14.98 6.46
C THR A 548 1.75 -16.34 6.03
N THR A 549 0.48 -16.64 6.29
CA THR A 549 -0.19 -17.82 5.74
C THR A 549 -1.49 -17.42 5.03
N ALA A 550 -1.76 -18.06 3.90
CA ALA A 550 -2.97 -17.85 3.12
C ALA A 550 -4.03 -18.89 3.49
N LEU A 551 -5.24 -18.44 3.83
CA LEU A 551 -6.38 -19.29 4.16
C LEU A 551 -7.48 -19.07 3.11
N PRO A 552 -7.64 -19.97 2.12
CA PRO A 552 -8.68 -19.84 1.11
C PRO A 552 -10.06 -20.13 1.69
N ILE A 553 -11.07 -19.35 1.29
CA ILE A 553 -12.47 -19.54 1.67
C ILE A 553 -13.38 -19.27 0.47
N ARG A 554 -14.43 -20.08 0.31
CA ARG A 554 -15.48 -19.88 -0.70
C ARG A 554 -16.74 -19.37 -0.03
N LEU A 555 -17.22 -18.20 -0.42
CA LEU A 555 -18.54 -17.69 -0.02
C LEU A 555 -19.59 -18.08 -1.08
N GLN A 556 -20.75 -18.54 -0.63
CA GLN A 556 -21.87 -18.89 -1.52
C GLN A 556 -22.71 -17.64 -1.87
N GLY A 557 -23.17 -17.56 -3.13
CA GLY A 557 -23.94 -16.44 -3.70
C GLY A 557 -25.37 -16.28 -3.21
N ASP A 558 -25.92 -17.29 -2.53
CA ASP A 558 -27.33 -17.31 -2.14
C ASP A 558 -27.49 -16.92 -0.68
N SER A 559 -27.08 -15.69 -0.34
CA SER A 559 -27.61 -15.03 0.86
C SER A 559 -28.83 -14.22 0.45
N LYS A 560 -29.98 -14.89 0.24
CA LYS A 560 -31.24 -14.22 0.57
C LYS A 560 -31.07 -13.77 2.01
N VAL A 561 -31.10 -12.44 2.22
CA VAL A 561 -31.13 -11.76 3.52
C VAL A 561 -31.60 -12.74 4.58
N ALA A 562 -30.71 -13.17 5.47
CA ALA A 562 -31.11 -13.93 6.64
C ALA A 562 -32.26 -13.14 7.27
N ALA A 563 -33.46 -13.73 7.25
CA ALA A 563 -34.64 -13.07 7.78
C ALA A 563 -34.31 -12.56 9.19
N PRO A 564 -34.78 -11.36 9.57
CA PRO A 564 -34.47 -10.79 10.88
C PRO A 564 -34.69 -11.84 11.98
N PRO A 565 -33.86 -11.84 13.05
CA PRO A 565 -33.97 -12.83 14.11
C PRO A 565 -35.42 -12.90 14.59
N ILE A 566 -35.94 -14.13 14.63
CA ILE A 566 -37.31 -14.45 15.00
C ILE A 566 -37.57 -13.81 16.38
N THR A 567 -38.57 -12.94 16.49
CA THR A 567 -38.92 -12.35 17.79
C THR A 567 -39.44 -13.44 18.74
N PRO A 568 -39.37 -13.27 20.07
CA PRO A 568 -39.95 -14.24 21.00
C PRO A 568 -41.43 -14.56 20.73
N GLU A 569 -42.18 -13.57 20.24
CA GLU A 569 -43.56 -13.70 19.81
C GLU A 569 -43.69 -14.56 18.54
N GLN A 570 -42.82 -14.35 17.56
CA GLN A 570 -42.77 -15.17 16.35
C GLN A 570 -42.32 -16.61 16.65
N GLN A 571 -41.42 -16.82 17.63
CA GLN A 571 -41.01 -18.16 18.04
C GLN A 571 -42.15 -18.90 18.75
N ALA A 572 -42.91 -18.21 19.62
CA ALA A 572 -44.10 -18.79 20.25
C ALA A 572 -45.16 -19.22 19.21
N ASP A 573 -45.35 -18.41 18.15
CA ASP A 573 -46.24 -18.77 17.04
C ASP A 573 -45.74 -19.99 16.25
N ILE A 574 -44.42 -20.11 16.02
CA ILE A 574 -43.82 -21.28 15.36
C ILE A 574 -43.98 -22.54 16.22
N ASP A 575 -43.76 -22.42 17.54
CA ASP A 575 -43.91 -23.54 18.47
C ASP A 575 -45.37 -24.01 18.56
N ALA A 576 -46.34 -23.08 18.55
CA ALA A 576 -47.76 -23.39 18.46
C ALA A 576 -48.11 -24.09 17.14
N GLY A 577 -47.60 -23.58 16.01
CA GLY A 577 -47.75 -24.20 14.69
C GLY A 577 -47.17 -25.61 14.61
N LYS A 578 -46.03 -25.86 15.28
CA LYS A 578 -45.39 -27.18 15.36
C LYS A 578 -46.27 -28.21 16.07
N ILE A 579 -46.94 -27.81 17.14
CA ILE A 579 -47.88 -28.68 17.86
C ILE A 579 -49.04 -29.06 16.94
N ILE A 580 -49.59 -28.10 16.20
CA ILE A 580 -50.67 -28.33 15.25
C ILE A 580 -50.21 -29.28 14.13
N TYR A 581 -49.03 -29.06 13.55
CA TYR A 581 -48.48 -29.93 12.49
C TYR A 581 -48.30 -31.37 12.98
N THR A 582 -47.74 -31.52 14.18
CA THR A 582 -47.50 -32.83 14.79
C THR A 582 -48.81 -33.59 15.00
N ASN A 583 -49.86 -32.91 15.44
CA ASN A 583 -51.14 -33.55 15.76
C ASN A 583 -52.01 -33.81 14.52
N SER A 584 -51.96 -32.94 13.51
CA SER A 584 -52.95 -32.91 12.43
C SER A 584 -52.40 -33.17 11.03
N CYS A 585 -51.10 -33.00 10.79
CA CYS A 585 -50.51 -33.02 9.44
C CYS A 585 -49.43 -34.09 9.26
N MET A 586 -48.66 -34.38 10.32
CA MET A 586 -47.49 -35.28 10.29
C MET A 586 -47.85 -36.72 9.88
N GLY A 587 -49.07 -37.18 10.19
CA GLY A 587 -49.53 -38.54 9.81
C GLY A 587 -49.49 -38.80 8.31
N CYS A 588 -49.71 -37.77 7.49
CA CYS A 588 -49.65 -37.85 6.02
C CYS A 588 -48.35 -37.24 5.46
N HIS A 589 -47.94 -36.07 5.96
CA HIS A 589 -46.80 -35.33 5.39
C HIS A 589 -45.43 -35.74 5.94
N GLY A 590 -45.39 -36.54 7.01
CA GLY A 590 -44.15 -37.01 7.64
C GLY A 590 -43.49 -35.96 8.52
N VAL A 591 -42.42 -36.35 9.22
CA VAL A 591 -41.69 -35.45 10.15
C VAL A 591 -40.99 -34.35 9.37
N THR A 592 -40.54 -34.64 8.15
CA THR A 592 -39.76 -33.72 7.32
C THR A 592 -40.60 -32.97 6.28
N GLY A 593 -41.89 -33.29 6.16
CA GLY A 593 -42.81 -32.66 5.22
C GLY A 593 -42.62 -33.11 3.77
N LEU A 594 -41.88 -34.19 3.48
CA LEU A 594 -41.66 -34.69 2.13
C LEU A 594 -42.84 -35.53 1.58
N GLY A 595 -43.89 -35.75 2.40
CA GLY A 595 -45.03 -36.58 2.03
C GLY A 595 -44.86 -38.06 2.41
N GLU A 596 -44.02 -38.33 3.39
CA GLU A 596 -43.58 -39.66 3.82
C GLU A 596 -44.22 -40.13 5.14
N GLY A 597 -45.36 -39.55 5.52
CA GLY A 597 -46.06 -39.93 6.74
C GLY A 597 -46.53 -41.40 6.72
N PRO A 598 -46.73 -42.03 7.89
CA PRO A 598 -47.17 -43.43 7.96
C PRO A 598 -48.43 -43.75 7.15
N ALA A 599 -49.32 -42.76 6.97
CA ALA A 599 -50.52 -42.90 6.15
C ALA A 599 -50.26 -42.74 4.64
N ALA A 600 -49.14 -42.12 4.22
CA ALA A 600 -48.86 -41.76 2.83
C ALA A 600 -48.89 -42.95 1.86
N ALA A 601 -48.37 -44.11 2.28
CA ALA A 601 -48.35 -45.33 1.47
C ALA A 601 -49.74 -45.91 1.18
N SER A 602 -50.77 -45.50 1.94
CA SER A 602 -52.15 -46.00 1.81
C SER A 602 -53.08 -45.07 1.02
N LEU A 603 -52.60 -43.90 0.60
CA LEU A 603 -53.39 -42.90 -0.11
C LEU A 603 -53.32 -43.11 -1.63
N SER A 604 -54.45 -42.86 -2.32
CA SER A 604 -54.55 -42.99 -3.78
C SER A 604 -53.77 -41.91 -4.54
N VAL A 605 -53.48 -40.79 -3.90
CA VAL A 605 -52.58 -39.73 -4.39
C VAL A 605 -51.55 -39.47 -3.28
N PRO A 606 -50.24 -39.46 -3.60
CA PRO A 606 -49.22 -39.18 -2.60
C PRO A 606 -49.38 -37.75 -2.05
N PRO A 607 -49.17 -37.54 -0.74
CA PRO A 607 -49.14 -36.21 -0.16
C PRO A 607 -48.09 -35.32 -0.84
N ALA A 608 -48.37 -34.01 -0.92
CA ALA A 608 -47.44 -33.06 -1.51
C ALA A 608 -46.15 -32.98 -0.68
N ASN A 609 -45.00 -32.90 -1.38
CA ASN A 609 -43.73 -32.52 -0.79
C ASN A 609 -43.77 -31.03 -0.43
N LEU A 610 -43.97 -30.75 0.85
CA LEU A 610 -44.11 -29.39 1.38
C LEU A 610 -42.81 -28.60 1.21
N GLN A 611 -41.63 -29.23 1.29
CA GLN A 611 -40.36 -28.55 1.07
C GLN A 611 -40.26 -27.90 -0.33
N LEU A 612 -40.86 -28.53 -1.34
CA LEU A 612 -40.93 -27.98 -2.69
C LEU A 612 -42.15 -27.09 -2.91
N HIS A 613 -43.27 -27.40 -2.26
CA HIS A 613 -44.55 -26.74 -2.56
C HIS A 613 -44.70 -25.39 -1.85
N MET A 614 -44.14 -25.23 -0.65
CA MET A 614 -44.30 -24.02 0.16
C MET A 614 -43.88 -22.76 -0.59
N GLN A 615 -42.74 -22.79 -1.29
CA GLN A 615 -42.23 -21.64 -2.06
C GLN A 615 -43.14 -21.17 -3.22
N HIS A 616 -44.09 -22.00 -3.66
CA HIS A 616 -44.97 -21.69 -4.79
C HIS A 616 -46.35 -21.12 -4.38
N HIS A 617 -46.60 -20.96 -3.08
CA HIS A 617 -47.86 -20.43 -2.57
C HIS A 617 -47.63 -19.22 -1.67
N THR A 618 -48.55 -18.25 -1.70
CA THR A 618 -48.64 -17.18 -0.70
C THR A 618 -49.25 -17.71 0.61
N ASP A 619 -49.04 -17.01 1.73
CA ASP A 619 -49.64 -17.43 3.01
C ASP A 619 -51.17 -17.42 2.96
N GLU A 620 -51.78 -16.48 2.24
CA GLU A 620 -53.23 -16.45 1.98
C GLU A 620 -53.69 -17.69 1.19
N SER A 621 -52.94 -18.06 0.13
CA SER A 621 -53.23 -19.27 -0.65
C SER A 621 -53.08 -20.54 0.18
N LEU A 622 -52.08 -20.62 1.06
CA LEU A 622 -51.89 -21.76 1.96
C LEU A 622 -53.01 -21.85 3.00
N LEU A 623 -53.48 -20.70 3.51
CA LEU A 623 -54.60 -20.63 4.44
C LEU A 623 -55.85 -21.23 3.80
N ASP A 624 -56.16 -20.84 2.56
CA ASP A 624 -57.31 -21.38 1.83
C ASP A 624 -57.19 -22.88 1.55
N ILE A 625 -56.00 -23.36 1.17
CA ILE A 625 -55.75 -24.79 0.92
C ILE A 625 -55.95 -25.61 2.20
N ILE A 626 -55.43 -25.15 3.34
CA ILE A 626 -55.57 -25.85 4.62
C ILE A 626 -57.02 -25.80 5.10
N ARG A 627 -57.67 -24.64 4.96
CA ARG A 627 -59.05 -24.42 5.37
C ARG A 627 -60.03 -25.30 4.60
N MET A 628 -59.90 -25.35 3.28
CA MET A 628 -60.83 -26.05 2.38
C MET A 628 -60.42 -27.51 2.09
N GLY A 629 -59.18 -27.88 2.41
CA GLY A 629 -58.61 -29.16 2.03
C GLY A 629 -58.45 -29.29 0.52
N LYS A 630 -58.02 -30.48 0.07
CA LYS A 630 -57.83 -30.80 -1.34
C LYS A 630 -58.31 -32.22 -1.61
N GLN A 631 -59.50 -32.32 -2.20
CA GLN A 631 -60.12 -33.61 -2.52
C GLN A 631 -59.32 -34.38 -3.58
N PRO A 632 -59.26 -35.73 -3.50
CA PRO A 632 -59.94 -36.58 -2.52
C PRO A 632 -59.11 -36.91 -1.26
N VAL A 633 -57.93 -36.31 -1.06
CA VAL A 633 -56.89 -36.85 -0.16
C VAL A 633 -56.61 -35.99 1.07
N MET A 634 -56.72 -34.67 0.96
CA MET A 634 -56.52 -33.77 2.10
C MET A 634 -57.90 -33.29 2.61
N PRO A 635 -58.30 -33.65 3.85
CA PRO A 635 -59.55 -33.19 4.43
C PRO A 635 -59.51 -31.67 4.71
N PRO A 636 -60.67 -31.00 4.76
CA PRO A 636 -60.76 -29.61 5.18
C PRO A 636 -60.47 -29.46 6.68
N PHE A 637 -59.59 -28.53 7.05
CA PHE A 637 -59.28 -28.25 8.46
C PHE A 637 -59.98 -26.99 9.00
N GLY A 638 -60.69 -26.23 8.17
CA GLY A 638 -61.40 -25.00 8.59
C GLY A 638 -62.53 -25.21 9.60
N ASN A 639 -62.94 -26.46 9.85
CA ASN A 639 -63.91 -26.82 10.90
C ASN A 639 -63.24 -27.24 12.23
N VAL A 640 -61.92 -27.35 12.26
CA VAL A 640 -61.12 -27.87 13.39
C VAL A 640 -60.10 -26.84 13.87
N LEU A 641 -59.55 -26.03 12.96
CA LEU A 641 -58.59 -24.97 13.24
C LEU A 641 -59.19 -23.61 12.87
N SER A 642 -58.98 -22.61 13.73
CA SER A 642 -59.27 -21.22 13.43
C SER A 642 -58.27 -20.63 12.43
N ASP A 643 -58.63 -19.52 11.78
CA ASP A 643 -57.75 -18.84 10.81
C ASP A 643 -56.42 -18.39 11.48
N ALA A 644 -56.44 -18.09 12.78
CA ALA A 644 -55.23 -17.77 13.55
C ALA A 644 -54.33 -18.99 13.77
N GLU A 645 -54.90 -20.15 14.10
CA GLU A 645 -54.16 -21.41 14.26
C GLU A 645 -53.59 -21.90 12.92
N ILE A 646 -54.33 -21.71 11.82
CA ILE A 646 -53.83 -22.00 10.47
C ILE A 646 -52.67 -21.06 10.12
N ALA A 647 -52.74 -19.78 10.48
CA ALA A 647 -51.63 -18.85 10.28
C ALA A 647 -50.37 -19.26 11.08
N GLN A 648 -50.52 -19.72 12.33
CA GLN A 648 -49.42 -20.28 13.12
C GLN A 648 -48.82 -21.54 12.48
N LEU A 649 -49.68 -22.45 12.00
CA LEU A 649 -49.27 -23.64 11.26
C LEU A 649 -48.47 -23.26 10.00
N ILE A 650 -48.90 -22.26 9.24
CA ILE A 650 -48.18 -21.78 8.05
C ILE A 650 -46.80 -21.23 8.44
N ARG A 651 -46.69 -20.46 9.52
CA ARG A 651 -45.38 -19.98 10.02
C ARG A 651 -44.44 -21.13 10.36
N TYR A 652 -44.93 -22.17 11.02
CA TYR A 652 -44.15 -23.38 11.27
C TYR A 652 -43.76 -24.10 9.97
N LEU A 653 -44.67 -24.24 9.01
CA LEU A 653 -44.36 -24.86 7.72
C LEU A 653 -43.28 -24.09 6.97
N ARG A 654 -43.32 -22.75 7.01
CA ARG A 654 -42.27 -21.89 6.43
C ARG A 654 -40.91 -22.15 7.09
N ASP A 655 -40.90 -22.32 8.41
CA ASP A 655 -39.72 -22.64 9.19
C ASP A 655 -39.19 -24.06 8.89
N LEU A 656 -40.08 -25.05 8.85
CA LEU A 656 -39.80 -26.45 8.53
C LEU A 656 -39.17 -26.62 7.14
N THR A 657 -39.54 -25.78 6.17
CA THR A 657 -39.05 -25.84 4.79
C THR A 657 -37.88 -24.90 4.50
N LYS A 658 -37.28 -24.26 5.51
CA LYS A 658 -36.03 -23.53 5.31
C LYS A 658 -34.92 -24.53 4.93
N PRO A 659 -34.04 -24.21 3.96
CA PRO A 659 -32.84 -25.01 3.75
C PRO A 659 -32.04 -25.07 5.05
N GLN A 660 -31.71 -26.27 5.52
CA GLN A 660 -30.81 -26.45 6.66
C GLN A 660 -29.36 -26.17 6.26
#